data_AF-A0AAF3J5R0-F1
#
_entry.id   AF-A0AAF3J5R0-F1
#
_cell.length_a   1.000
_cell.length_b   1.000
_cell.length_c   1.000
_cell.angle_alpha   90.00
_cell.angle_beta   90.00
_cell.angle_gamma   90.00
#
_symmetry.space_group_name_H-M   'P 1'
#
loop_
_entity.id
_entity.type
_entity.pdbx_description
1 polymer ?
#
loop_
_entity_poly.entity_id
_entity_poly.type
_entity_poly.pdbx_seq_one_letter_code
_entity_poly.pdbx_strand_id
1 'polypeptide(L)'
;MVSLQEVQNETCAKQLNDLLGNEWTMVYAKKDYPDVALATKHTVIPESVLNTTAGVHATIEFPDGFRVNFWAFHGWYKAYGPYAAFNRLVTNISQIIVGENVPSRKKTGRAGNIKEILNCKTMKGDLKELKEIPMVIAGDFNSPSHQDWIEENKDLHGGWVVPWPSTKQLTDVGFVDSFREIYPDPIKDPGLTWSTMCKQNIEWEYSFPEPQDRVDFIFYKGFVRPMRSELYSGAEAIKIMPNQKTNDYPSDHYALFTDFEMFSGNFLKRITQALIGRMTLPETTKASTSAMQGRLVWIDCEMTGLEPEVQTLVEVAVIVTDQDLNIVAEGPDIVIHQTEEVLDNMNPWCKKTFAKNGLLQKIRDSKISMEEAEAQVLSFLEPLVEKGVSPIAGNTVWMDRVFIKKYMPRLDAHLHYRALDVSTLKEISLRWYPEELKLAPKKKGLHRALDDIKESITELKFYKENIFKQKKSPHMGLLTHRFRYIVVFGCFLCLTAINSNYITMNFTFICMKDDMDGAIKNDNGTLVSRYDYTPMEKSYIVWAVAAGTILGTFPINWGYIHYGARFPFLIAGTLSALSTALVPFAASFSYPFLLGLRFVQGLAYSADFAAIGLVTVRWAPLAETGVFIAAMTSFTPVSTTITNPVSGWICDSSLGWKWAFYAHAIATVIFFLGWLWYYTDNPSTHPRVDSKELKKIQEGKTEAHIKGDSFVPYLEICKNKTILVVWFNSFGEMTTVTLLLTYMPLYLNTEIIKNPVIIVVWLNSLAEMFSGISILTYMPIYFHTVLGFDVVTTGILAAVSSFMHAPLKYASGYFSDRIHSINEIKKMQVCNFIAVGFAGICCIMIGIVKRAAGGVLAVVFFTGVYLSMSANCGGFYKCGTLVSRQYAHFVLATIQFMKCVALVAAPASWAIFVRDETDVVQWSYVFYLNGAVLIVANILFLFVCTDQPAAFTHITRESRDQMKKDT
;
A
#
# COMPACT_ATOMS: atom_id res chain seq x y z
N MET A 1 -4.28 -20.62 -18.31
CA MET A 1 -3.33 -20.90 -19.42
C MET A 1 -2.25 -21.80 -18.87
N VAL A 2 -1.80 -22.81 -19.62
CA VAL A 2 -0.84 -23.83 -19.17
C VAL A 2 0.22 -24.03 -20.26
N SER A 3 1.49 -23.99 -19.88
CA SER A 3 2.62 -24.33 -20.76
C SER A 3 2.98 -25.80 -20.53
N LEU A 4 2.94 -26.61 -21.59
CA LEU A 4 3.24 -28.04 -21.56
C LEU A 4 4.54 -28.31 -22.30
N GLN A 5 5.35 -29.23 -21.77
CA GLN A 5 6.63 -29.66 -22.32
C GLN A 5 6.62 -31.16 -22.61
N GLU A 6 7.60 -31.63 -23.38
CA GLU A 6 7.74 -33.01 -23.85
C GLU A 6 6.50 -33.60 -24.54
N VAL A 7 5.79 -32.77 -25.31
CA VAL A 7 4.62 -33.23 -26.07
C VAL A 7 5.09 -34.16 -27.19
N GLN A 8 4.83 -35.46 -26.99
CA GLN A 8 5.43 -36.53 -27.81
C GLN A 8 5.00 -36.52 -29.28
N ASN A 9 3.72 -36.26 -29.57
CA ASN A 9 3.19 -36.19 -30.93
C ASN A 9 1.82 -35.48 -30.94
N GLU A 10 1.33 -35.14 -32.12
CA GLU A 10 0.03 -34.47 -32.30
C GLU A 10 -1.17 -35.30 -31.80
N THR A 11 -1.06 -36.63 -31.83
CA THR A 11 -2.14 -37.52 -31.35
C THR A 11 -2.31 -37.40 -29.85
N CYS A 12 -1.21 -37.37 -29.09
CA CYS A 12 -1.24 -37.16 -27.64
C CYS A 12 -1.84 -35.79 -27.29
N ALA A 13 -1.44 -34.74 -28.01
CA ALA A 13 -2.01 -33.40 -27.81
C ALA A 13 -3.52 -33.39 -28.08
N LYS A 14 -3.96 -34.01 -29.18
CA LYS A 14 -5.39 -34.10 -29.51
C LYS A 14 -6.17 -34.88 -28.46
N GLN A 15 -5.67 -36.05 -28.05
CA GLN A 15 -6.30 -36.88 -27.02
C GLN A 15 -6.41 -36.15 -25.68
N LEU A 16 -5.36 -35.43 -25.28
CA LEU A 16 -5.41 -34.61 -24.07
C LEU A 16 -6.46 -33.50 -24.19
N ASN A 17 -6.55 -32.82 -25.33
CA ASN A 17 -7.59 -31.81 -25.57
C ASN A 17 -9.00 -32.41 -25.52
N ASP A 18 -9.19 -33.59 -26.10
CA ASP A 18 -10.46 -34.32 -26.08
C ASP A 18 -10.86 -34.74 -24.65
N LEU A 19 -9.89 -35.17 -23.83
CA LEU A 19 -10.10 -35.51 -22.41
C LEU A 19 -10.41 -34.29 -21.54
N LEU A 20 -9.76 -33.15 -21.80
CA LEU A 20 -10.00 -31.90 -21.10
C LEU A 20 -11.37 -31.28 -21.48
N GLY A 21 -11.90 -31.63 -22.64
CA GLY A 21 -13.21 -31.23 -23.15
C GLY A 21 -13.16 -30.03 -24.10
N ASN A 22 -14.27 -29.81 -24.82
CA ASN A 22 -14.39 -28.83 -25.90
C ASN A 22 -14.15 -27.36 -25.49
N GLU A 23 -14.12 -27.05 -24.19
CA GLU A 23 -13.78 -25.73 -23.68
C GLU A 23 -12.28 -25.40 -23.79
N TRP A 24 -11.43 -26.42 -23.93
CA TRP A 24 -9.99 -26.24 -24.04
C TRP A 24 -9.54 -26.14 -25.49
N THR A 25 -8.58 -25.27 -25.71
CA THR A 25 -7.85 -25.10 -26.96
C THR A 25 -6.37 -25.34 -26.71
N MET A 26 -5.76 -26.16 -27.57
CA MET A 26 -4.33 -26.44 -27.55
C MET A 26 -3.64 -25.85 -28.78
N VAL A 27 -2.52 -25.17 -28.55
CA VAL A 27 -1.65 -24.59 -29.57
C VAL A 27 -0.29 -25.26 -29.49
N TYR A 28 0.18 -25.84 -30.58
CA TYR A 28 1.45 -26.56 -30.63
C TYR A 28 2.08 -26.47 -32.02
N ALA A 29 3.37 -26.76 -32.11
CA ALA A 29 4.06 -26.81 -33.39
C ALA A 29 3.63 -28.05 -34.20
N LYS A 30 3.28 -27.87 -35.48
CA LYS A 30 2.94 -28.96 -36.41
C LYS A 30 4.20 -29.69 -36.87
N LYS A 31 4.76 -30.53 -36.01
CA LYS A 31 5.96 -31.36 -36.24
C LYS A 31 5.69 -32.76 -35.68
N ASP A 32 6.43 -33.76 -36.14
CA ASP A 32 6.30 -35.14 -35.63
C ASP A 32 6.48 -35.22 -34.10
N TYR A 33 7.35 -34.37 -33.56
CA TYR A 33 7.56 -34.16 -32.12
C TYR A 33 7.37 -32.66 -31.81
N PRO A 34 6.16 -32.24 -31.38
CA PRO A 34 5.87 -30.85 -31.07
C PRO A 34 6.71 -30.27 -29.94
N ASP A 35 7.07 -31.10 -28.95
CA ASP A 35 7.84 -30.77 -27.74
C ASP A 35 7.12 -29.79 -26.80
N VAL A 36 6.61 -28.67 -27.31
CA VAL A 36 5.97 -27.60 -26.55
C VAL A 36 4.53 -27.41 -26.99
N ALA A 37 3.62 -27.27 -26.03
CA ALA A 37 2.24 -26.86 -26.29
C ALA A 37 1.75 -25.82 -25.27
N LEU A 38 0.75 -25.06 -25.68
CA LEU A 38 0.00 -24.13 -24.84
C LEU A 38 -1.45 -24.61 -24.76
N ALA A 39 -1.97 -24.81 -23.55
CA ALA A 39 -3.37 -25.13 -23.31
C ALA A 39 -4.11 -23.96 -22.64
N THR A 40 -5.30 -23.63 -23.11
CA THR A 40 -6.13 -22.56 -22.54
C THR A 40 -7.62 -22.84 -22.67
N LYS A 41 -8.43 -22.34 -21.73
CA LYS A 41 -9.90 -22.31 -21.83
C LYS A 41 -10.44 -21.04 -22.53
N HIS A 42 -9.54 -20.15 -22.92
CA HIS A 42 -9.87 -18.84 -23.48
C HIS A 42 -9.62 -18.82 -24.99
N THR A 43 -10.19 -17.84 -25.68
CA THR A 43 -10.11 -17.74 -27.12
C THR A 43 -8.67 -17.46 -27.57
N VAL A 44 -8.14 -18.29 -28.45
CA VAL A 44 -6.84 -18.08 -29.09
C VAL A 44 -7.06 -17.27 -30.37
N ILE A 45 -6.29 -16.21 -30.59
CA ILE A 45 -6.29 -15.46 -31.86
C ILE A 45 -5.46 -16.24 -32.87
N PRO A 46 -6.05 -16.90 -33.89
CA PRO A 46 -5.33 -17.85 -34.73
C PRO A 46 -4.14 -17.24 -35.49
N GLU A 47 -4.23 -15.97 -35.91
CA GLU A 47 -3.20 -15.27 -36.66
C GLU A 47 -1.96 -14.92 -35.83
N SER A 48 -2.08 -14.98 -34.50
CA SER A 48 -0.99 -14.65 -33.56
C SER A 48 -0.05 -15.83 -33.28
N VAL A 49 -0.42 -17.04 -33.73
CA VAL A 49 0.31 -18.27 -33.42
C VAL A 49 1.64 -18.31 -34.16
N LEU A 50 2.74 -18.48 -33.40
CA LEU A 50 4.10 -18.57 -33.95
C LEU A 50 4.90 -19.66 -33.24
N ASN A 51 5.70 -20.43 -33.98
CA ASN A 51 6.59 -21.45 -33.43
C ASN A 51 8.07 -21.06 -33.64
N THR A 52 8.90 -21.26 -32.62
CA THR A 52 10.37 -21.15 -32.70
C THR A 52 11.01 -22.54 -32.56
N THR A 53 12.34 -22.61 -32.41
CA THR A 53 13.00 -23.90 -32.13
C THR A 53 12.55 -24.56 -30.83
N ALA A 54 12.15 -23.76 -29.83
CA ALA A 54 11.97 -24.21 -28.45
C ALA A 54 10.77 -23.55 -27.74
N GLY A 55 9.87 -22.93 -28.50
CA GLY A 55 8.72 -22.25 -27.92
C GLY A 55 7.57 -22.01 -28.91
N VAL A 56 6.39 -21.77 -28.33
CA VAL A 56 5.13 -21.51 -29.04
C VAL A 56 4.50 -20.25 -28.47
N HIS A 57 4.17 -19.30 -29.35
CA HIS A 57 3.47 -18.07 -29.00
C HIS A 57 2.01 -18.14 -29.39
N ALA A 58 1.13 -17.54 -28.58
CA ALA A 58 -0.21 -17.15 -28.99
C ALA A 58 -0.73 -15.96 -28.17
N THR A 59 -1.52 -15.10 -28.79
CA THR A 59 -2.32 -14.08 -28.12
C THR A 59 -3.65 -14.70 -27.68
N ILE A 60 -3.92 -14.58 -26.38
CA ILE A 60 -5.09 -15.18 -25.72
C ILE A 60 -6.05 -14.06 -25.34
N GLU A 61 -7.30 -14.15 -25.80
CA GLU A 61 -8.38 -13.20 -25.52
C GLU A 61 -9.36 -13.77 -24.50
N PHE A 62 -9.62 -12.99 -23.45
CA PHE A 62 -10.57 -13.28 -22.39
C PHE A 62 -11.98 -12.78 -22.77
N PRO A 63 -13.05 -13.29 -22.13
CA PRO A 63 -14.44 -12.91 -22.46
C PRO A 63 -14.76 -11.42 -22.35
N ASP A 64 -13.98 -10.65 -21.58
CA ASP A 64 -14.11 -9.21 -21.40
C ASP A 64 -13.32 -8.38 -22.45
N GLY A 65 -12.74 -9.05 -23.46
CA GLY A 65 -11.92 -8.45 -24.51
C GLY A 65 -10.49 -8.11 -24.07
N PHE A 66 -10.06 -8.57 -22.89
CA PHE A 66 -8.66 -8.46 -22.47
C PHE A 66 -7.78 -9.45 -23.23
N ARG A 67 -6.55 -9.07 -23.53
CA ARG A 67 -5.61 -9.90 -24.31
C ARG A 67 -4.30 -10.08 -23.55
N VAL A 68 -3.68 -11.26 -23.69
CA VAL A 68 -2.35 -11.59 -23.16
C VAL A 68 -1.52 -12.27 -24.25
N ASN A 69 -0.29 -11.83 -24.44
CA ASN A 69 0.68 -12.52 -25.29
C ASN A 69 1.40 -13.59 -24.46
N PHE A 70 1.22 -14.86 -24.80
CA PHE A 70 1.73 -15.98 -24.02
C PHE A 70 2.72 -16.81 -24.85
N TRP A 71 3.90 -17.03 -24.27
CA TRP A 71 4.93 -17.92 -24.79
C TRP A 71 5.06 -19.15 -23.91
N ALA A 72 4.81 -20.33 -24.47
CA ALA A 72 5.24 -21.60 -23.90
C ALA A 72 6.68 -21.90 -24.34
N PHE A 73 7.53 -22.39 -23.45
CA PHE A 73 8.96 -22.63 -23.69
C PHE A 73 9.42 -23.97 -23.13
N HIS A 74 10.35 -24.63 -23.82
CA HIS A 74 11.09 -25.79 -23.33
C HIS A 74 12.56 -25.70 -23.76
N GLY A 75 13.46 -25.53 -22.80
CA GLY A 75 14.89 -25.39 -23.06
C GLY A 75 15.55 -26.70 -23.47
N TRP A 76 16.72 -26.62 -24.09
CA TRP A 76 17.51 -27.81 -24.44
C TRP A 76 17.98 -28.60 -23.19
N TYR A 77 17.51 -29.84 -23.05
CA TYR A 77 17.71 -30.69 -21.86
C TYR A 77 19.12 -31.30 -21.69
N LYS A 78 19.94 -31.42 -22.75
CA LYS A 78 21.26 -32.06 -22.62
C LYS A 78 22.31 -31.13 -22.03
N ALA A 79 23.30 -31.73 -21.36
CA ALA A 79 24.40 -31.03 -20.70
C ALA A 79 23.89 -30.03 -19.64
N TYR A 80 23.08 -30.53 -18.71
CA TYR A 80 22.57 -29.77 -17.57
C TYR A 80 23.74 -29.33 -16.68
N GLY A 81 23.87 -28.02 -16.49
CA GLY A 81 25.07 -27.41 -15.91
C GLY A 81 25.32 -27.77 -14.44
N PRO A 82 24.29 -27.87 -13.58
CA PRO A 82 24.46 -28.25 -12.19
C PRO A 82 25.21 -29.58 -12.00
N TYR A 83 25.00 -30.60 -12.84
CA TYR A 83 25.80 -31.83 -12.76
C TYR A 83 27.31 -31.60 -12.93
N ALA A 84 27.70 -30.66 -13.79
CA ALA A 84 29.10 -30.28 -13.95
C ALA A 84 29.63 -29.47 -12.75
N ALA A 85 28.79 -28.61 -12.14
CA ALA A 85 29.20 -27.78 -11.00
C ALA A 85 29.65 -28.60 -9.78
N PHE A 86 29.04 -29.77 -9.55
CA PHE A 86 29.43 -30.67 -8.45
C PHE A 86 30.60 -31.60 -8.79
N ASN A 87 31.10 -31.58 -10.02
CA ASN A 87 32.24 -32.39 -10.44
C ASN A 87 33.57 -31.70 -10.08
N ARG A 88 34.39 -32.34 -9.25
CA ARG A 88 35.70 -31.81 -8.80
C ARG A 88 36.72 -31.60 -9.92
N LEU A 89 36.51 -32.17 -11.11
CA LEU A 89 37.37 -31.96 -12.28
C LEU A 89 37.04 -30.66 -13.04
N VAL A 90 35.92 -30.01 -12.73
CA VAL A 90 35.54 -28.73 -13.33
C VAL A 90 36.32 -27.61 -12.66
N THR A 91 37.05 -26.84 -13.47
CA THR A 91 37.91 -25.75 -13.01
C THR A 91 37.50 -24.39 -13.59
N ASN A 92 36.58 -24.38 -14.56
CA ASN A 92 36.13 -23.16 -15.22
C ASN A 92 34.61 -23.16 -15.45
N ILE A 93 33.98 -22.01 -15.21
CA ILE A 93 32.56 -21.78 -15.47
C ILE A 93 32.14 -22.08 -16.91
N SER A 94 33.04 -21.92 -17.88
CA SER A 94 32.78 -22.26 -19.28
C SER A 94 32.43 -23.73 -19.49
N GLN A 95 32.91 -24.62 -18.63
CA GLN A 95 32.58 -26.05 -18.62
C GLN A 95 31.18 -26.31 -18.05
N ILE A 96 30.70 -25.45 -17.14
CA ILE A 96 29.35 -25.53 -16.53
C ILE A 96 28.28 -25.05 -17.51
N ILE A 97 28.55 -23.97 -18.25
CA ILE A 97 27.56 -23.34 -19.16
C ILE A 97 27.59 -23.89 -20.60
N VAL A 98 28.21 -25.05 -20.86
CA VAL A 98 28.30 -25.63 -22.21
C VAL A 98 26.91 -25.86 -22.82
N GLY A 99 25.94 -26.31 -22.02
CA GLY A 99 24.55 -26.51 -22.48
C GLY A 99 23.79 -25.21 -22.78
N GLU A 100 24.23 -24.08 -22.23
CA GLU A 100 23.68 -22.76 -22.55
C GLU A 100 24.13 -22.31 -23.94
N ASN A 101 25.40 -22.56 -24.27
CA ASN A 101 26.06 -22.12 -25.50
C ASN A 101 26.60 -23.33 -26.29
N VAL A 102 25.69 -24.15 -26.85
CA VAL A 102 26.08 -25.33 -27.63
C VAL A 102 26.89 -24.90 -28.87
N PRO A 103 28.13 -25.39 -29.08
CA PRO A 103 28.98 -25.01 -30.22
C PRO A 103 28.58 -25.60 -31.60
N SER A 104 27.30 -25.94 -31.81
CA SER A 104 26.88 -26.72 -32.99
C SER A 104 26.17 -25.87 -34.05
N ARG A 105 26.52 -26.10 -35.34
CA ARG A 105 25.81 -25.51 -36.50
C ARG A 105 24.35 -25.95 -36.65
N LYS A 106 23.90 -26.99 -35.93
CA LYS A 106 22.55 -27.57 -36.09
C LYS A 106 21.64 -27.46 -34.85
N LYS A 107 22.16 -26.98 -33.71
CA LYS A 107 21.40 -26.89 -32.45
C LYS A 107 21.78 -25.63 -31.69
N THR A 108 20.79 -24.84 -31.33
CA THR A 108 20.92 -23.70 -30.41
C THR A 108 20.89 -24.22 -28.97
N GLY A 109 21.84 -23.80 -28.13
CA GLY A 109 21.76 -24.05 -26.69
C GLY A 109 20.66 -23.22 -26.03
N ARG A 110 20.41 -23.44 -24.74
CA ARG A 110 19.32 -22.79 -23.98
C ARG A 110 19.32 -21.27 -24.11
N ALA A 111 20.50 -20.64 -23.99
CA ALA A 111 20.67 -19.20 -24.17
C ALA A 111 20.37 -18.75 -25.60
N GLY A 112 20.71 -19.59 -26.59
CA GLY A 112 20.40 -19.37 -28.00
C GLY A 112 18.90 -19.45 -28.30
N ASN A 113 18.16 -20.36 -27.66
CA ASN A 113 16.71 -20.47 -27.80
C ASN A 113 15.99 -19.21 -27.29
N ILE A 114 16.37 -18.71 -26.12
CA ILE A 114 15.83 -17.43 -25.59
C ILE A 114 16.19 -16.26 -26.51
N LYS A 115 17.42 -16.24 -27.02
CA LYS A 115 17.87 -15.22 -27.96
C LYS A 115 17.07 -15.23 -29.27
N GLU A 116 16.65 -16.40 -29.75
CA GLU A 116 15.77 -16.53 -30.92
C GLU A 116 14.39 -15.91 -30.63
N ILE A 117 13.77 -16.24 -29.49
CA ILE A 117 12.50 -15.66 -29.06
C ILE A 117 12.59 -14.14 -28.95
N LEU A 118 13.60 -13.61 -28.25
CA LEU A 118 13.81 -12.17 -28.06
C LEU A 118 14.07 -11.41 -29.38
N ASN A 119 14.60 -12.08 -30.41
CA ASN A 119 14.92 -11.45 -31.68
C ASN A 119 13.83 -11.56 -32.74
N CYS A 120 12.83 -12.42 -32.56
CA CYS A 120 11.78 -12.61 -33.54
C CYS A 120 10.90 -11.36 -33.72
N LYS A 121 10.30 -11.21 -34.90
CA LYS A 121 9.51 -10.02 -35.26
C LYS A 121 8.29 -9.84 -34.34
N THR A 122 7.62 -10.93 -33.98
CA THR A 122 6.44 -10.95 -33.10
C THR A 122 6.80 -10.42 -31.72
N MET A 123 7.82 -10.98 -31.06
CA MET A 123 8.30 -10.49 -29.76
C MET A 123 8.64 -8.98 -29.78
N LYS A 124 9.34 -8.50 -30.82
CA LYS A 124 9.65 -7.07 -30.96
C LYS A 124 8.41 -6.20 -31.18
N GLY A 125 7.36 -6.72 -31.82
CA GLY A 125 6.06 -6.08 -31.97
C GLY A 125 5.32 -6.00 -30.63
N ASP A 126 5.18 -7.14 -29.98
CA ASP A 126 4.50 -7.28 -28.70
C ASP A 126 5.16 -6.41 -27.61
N LEU A 127 6.50 -6.31 -27.60
CA LEU A 127 7.23 -5.43 -26.68
C LEU A 127 6.89 -3.93 -26.88
N LYS A 128 6.44 -3.51 -28.07
CA LYS A 128 5.94 -2.14 -28.31
C LYS A 128 4.50 -1.95 -27.80
N GLU A 129 3.74 -3.03 -27.74
CA GLU A 129 2.33 -3.05 -27.31
C GLU A 129 2.15 -3.33 -25.81
N LEU A 130 3.24 -3.39 -25.03
CA LEU A 130 3.21 -3.65 -23.57
C LEU A 130 2.35 -2.67 -22.74
N LYS A 131 1.97 -1.52 -23.31
CA LYS A 131 1.04 -0.58 -22.67
C LYS A 131 -0.43 -1.06 -22.74
N GLU A 132 -0.75 -1.95 -23.67
CA GLU A 132 -2.11 -2.43 -23.96
C GLU A 132 -2.29 -3.95 -23.87
N ILE A 133 -1.23 -4.74 -24.08
CA ILE A 133 -1.24 -6.22 -23.96
C ILE A 133 -0.02 -6.66 -23.13
N PRO A 134 -0.19 -7.32 -21.97
CA PRO A 134 0.93 -7.82 -21.19
C PRO A 134 1.44 -9.13 -21.79
N MET A 135 2.64 -9.52 -21.38
CA MET A 135 3.30 -10.71 -21.89
C MET A 135 3.73 -11.66 -20.78
N VAL A 136 3.59 -12.96 -21.03
CA VAL A 136 4.05 -14.05 -20.16
C VAL A 136 4.89 -15.02 -20.97
N ILE A 137 6.03 -15.46 -20.42
CA ILE A 137 6.85 -16.56 -20.93
C ILE A 137 6.96 -17.61 -19.82
N ALA A 138 6.50 -18.83 -20.10
CA ALA A 138 6.41 -19.89 -19.10
C ALA A 138 6.87 -21.25 -19.62
N GLY A 139 7.51 -22.03 -18.75
CA GLY A 139 7.84 -23.44 -19.00
C GLY A 139 9.16 -23.86 -18.35
N ASP A 140 9.64 -25.04 -18.74
CA ASP A 140 10.91 -25.59 -18.28
C ASP A 140 12.07 -25.03 -19.11
N PHE A 141 12.97 -24.30 -18.45
CA PHE A 141 14.13 -23.69 -19.11
C PHE A 141 15.31 -24.66 -19.23
N ASN A 142 15.23 -25.82 -18.59
CA ASN A 142 16.34 -26.75 -18.42
C ASN A 142 17.61 -26.05 -17.88
N SER A 143 17.44 -24.93 -17.17
CA SER A 143 18.51 -24.06 -16.68
C SER A 143 18.13 -23.47 -15.34
N PRO A 144 19.05 -23.40 -14.37
CA PRO A 144 18.76 -22.71 -13.12
C PRO A 144 18.60 -21.19 -13.29
N SER A 145 18.12 -20.55 -12.23
CA SER A 145 18.01 -19.09 -12.18
C SER A 145 19.33 -18.43 -11.85
N HIS A 146 19.70 -17.40 -12.60
CA HIS A 146 20.79 -16.50 -12.24
C HIS A 146 20.54 -15.71 -10.94
N GLN A 147 19.30 -15.71 -10.43
CA GLN A 147 18.93 -15.09 -9.16
C GLN A 147 19.04 -16.06 -7.97
N ASP A 148 19.23 -17.36 -8.24
CA ASP A 148 19.22 -18.41 -7.22
C ASP A 148 20.64 -18.96 -6.96
N TRP A 149 21.56 -18.75 -7.89
CA TRP A 149 22.98 -19.11 -7.78
C TRP A 149 23.81 -17.87 -7.44
N ILE A 150 23.79 -17.47 -6.16
CA ILE A 150 24.39 -16.23 -5.64
C ILE A 150 25.56 -16.53 -4.69
N GLU A 151 26.33 -15.51 -4.33
CA GLU A 151 27.54 -15.67 -3.50
C GLU A 151 27.20 -16.26 -2.12
N GLU A 152 26.05 -15.88 -1.57
CA GLU A 152 25.57 -16.24 -0.24
C GLU A 152 25.18 -17.72 -0.12
N ASN A 153 24.86 -18.40 -1.23
CA ASN A 153 24.47 -19.81 -1.23
C ASN A 153 25.32 -20.69 -2.17
N LYS A 154 26.47 -20.19 -2.62
CA LYS A 154 27.38 -20.92 -3.51
C LYS A 154 27.81 -22.29 -2.96
N ASP A 155 27.83 -22.46 -1.64
CA ASP A 155 28.17 -23.74 -0.99
C ASP A 155 27.13 -24.83 -1.30
N LEU A 156 25.88 -24.44 -1.57
CA LEU A 156 24.83 -25.34 -2.07
C LEU A 156 25.01 -25.69 -3.55
N HIS A 157 25.84 -24.95 -4.28
CA HIS A 157 26.02 -25.00 -5.73
C HIS A 157 27.42 -25.44 -6.15
N GLY A 158 28.07 -26.29 -5.34
CA GLY A 158 29.42 -26.78 -5.60
C GLY A 158 30.52 -25.71 -5.52
N GLY A 159 30.25 -24.58 -4.86
CA GLY A 159 31.16 -23.44 -4.71
C GLY A 159 31.10 -22.42 -5.85
N TRP A 160 30.11 -22.53 -6.75
CA TRP A 160 30.01 -21.69 -7.95
C TRP A 160 28.89 -20.66 -7.88
N VAL A 161 29.16 -19.48 -8.44
CA VAL A 161 28.17 -18.46 -8.78
C VAL A 161 28.07 -18.41 -10.30
N VAL A 162 26.92 -18.75 -10.85
CA VAL A 162 26.75 -18.94 -12.29
C VAL A 162 25.67 -17.98 -12.83
N PRO A 163 25.96 -17.20 -13.89
CA PRO A 163 25.07 -16.14 -14.35
C PRO A 163 23.90 -16.63 -15.23
N TRP A 164 23.79 -17.95 -15.48
CA TRP A 164 22.74 -18.62 -16.29
C TRP A 164 22.13 -17.75 -17.41
N PRO A 165 22.79 -17.67 -18.58
CA PRO A 165 22.42 -16.71 -19.62
C PRO A 165 20.98 -16.84 -20.16
N SER A 166 20.37 -18.01 -20.15
CA SER A 166 18.97 -18.20 -20.56
C SER A 166 17.98 -17.42 -19.70
N THR A 167 18.12 -17.44 -18.36
CA THR A 167 17.24 -16.66 -17.46
C THR A 167 17.68 -15.19 -17.38
N LYS A 168 18.99 -14.92 -17.40
CA LYS A 168 19.53 -13.55 -17.31
C LYS A 168 19.15 -12.66 -18.51
N GLN A 169 19.13 -13.22 -19.73
CA GLN A 169 18.73 -12.47 -20.92
C GLN A 169 17.30 -11.92 -20.83
N LEU A 170 16.38 -12.63 -20.17
CA LEU A 170 15.00 -12.17 -19.98
C LEU A 170 14.92 -11.01 -18.99
N THR A 171 15.64 -11.07 -17.88
CA THR A 171 15.69 -9.97 -16.90
C THR A 171 16.42 -8.75 -17.44
N ASP A 172 17.47 -8.93 -18.25
CA ASP A 172 18.21 -7.82 -18.87
C ASP A 172 17.33 -7.01 -19.83
N VAL A 173 16.35 -7.66 -20.49
CA VAL A 173 15.34 -6.96 -21.31
C VAL A 173 14.09 -6.57 -20.51
N GLY A 174 14.09 -6.75 -19.20
CA GLY A 174 13.07 -6.24 -18.27
C GLY A 174 11.84 -7.15 -18.06
N PHE A 175 11.95 -8.46 -18.31
CA PHE A 175 10.99 -9.40 -17.72
C PHE A 175 11.27 -9.60 -16.25
N VAL A 176 10.22 -9.88 -15.49
CA VAL A 176 10.28 -10.15 -14.05
C VAL A 176 9.93 -11.62 -13.82
N ASP A 177 10.73 -12.27 -12.98
CA ASP A 177 10.49 -13.64 -12.51
C ASP A 177 9.37 -13.61 -11.45
N SER A 178 8.22 -14.20 -11.76
CA SER A 178 7.06 -14.12 -10.87
C SER A 178 7.28 -14.81 -9.51
N PHE A 179 8.07 -15.89 -9.45
CA PHE A 179 8.31 -16.58 -8.19
C PHE A 179 9.26 -15.77 -7.30
N ARG A 180 10.34 -15.24 -7.87
CA ARG A 180 11.35 -14.45 -7.13
C ARG A 180 10.86 -13.05 -6.77
N GLU A 181 9.82 -12.53 -7.44
CA GLU A 181 9.12 -11.32 -6.99
C GLU A 181 8.27 -11.56 -5.73
N ILE A 182 7.59 -12.71 -5.63
CA ILE A 182 6.82 -13.08 -4.44
C ILE A 182 7.75 -13.51 -3.29
N TYR A 183 8.80 -14.27 -3.61
CA TYR A 183 9.77 -14.83 -2.67
C TYR A 183 11.21 -14.39 -3.00
N PRO A 184 11.60 -13.15 -2.63
CA PRO A 184 12.86 -12.55 -3.07
C PRO A 184 14.14 -13.17 -2.48
N ASP A 185 14.02 -13.95 -1.40
CA ASP A 185 15.16 -14.59 -0.73
C ASP A 185 15.34 -16.04 -1.24
N PRO A 186 16.39 -16.33 -2.04
CA PRO A 186 16.61 -17.67 -2.59
C PRO A 186 17.12 -18.70 -1.57
N ILE A 187 17.56 -18.27 -0.38
CA ILE A 187 18.00 -19.18 0.69
C ILE A 187 16.80 -19.65 1.49
N LYS A 188 15.92 -18.72 1.84
CA LYS A 188 14.72 -19.03 2.62
C LYS A 188 13.69 -19.80 1.80
N ASP A 189 13.46 -19.37 0.57
CA ASP A 189 12.41 -19.87 -0.30
C ASP A 189 13.02 -20.27 -1.67
N PRO A 190 13.73 -21.41 -1.74
CA PRO A 190 14.51 -21.77 -2.92
C PRO A 190 13.66 -22.06 -4.17
N GLY A 191 12.42 -22.53 -3.99
CA GLY A 191 11.49 -22.77 -5.10
C GLY A 191 11.90 -23.95 -6.00
N LEU A 192 12.48 -24.99 -5.41
CA LEU A 192 13.04 -26.14 -6.10
C LEU A 192 11.98 -26.87 -6.93
N THR A 193 12.11 -26.85 -8.26
CA THR A 193 11.19 -27.56 -9.16
C THR A 193 11.78 -28.86 -9.69
N TRP A 194 13.10 -28.91 -9.87
CA TRP A 194 13.86 -30.12 -10.21
C TRP A 194 14.59 -30.66 -8.98
N SER A 195 14.53 -31.95 -8.62
CA SER A 195 13.54 -32.96 -9.05
C SER A 195 12.70 -33.45 -7.87
N THR A 196 11.42 -33.71 -8.12
CA THR A 196 10.45 -34.19 -7.13
C THR A 196 10.76 -35.62 -6.69
N MET A 197 11.13 -36.51 -7.63
CA MET A 197 11.16 -37.96 -7.43
C MET A 197 12.59 -38.54 -7.28
N CYS A 198 13.60 -37.92 -7.91
CA CYS A 198 14.99 -38.37 -7.89
C CYS A 198 15.78 -37.55 -6.87
N LYS A 199 16.35 -38.22 -5.86
CA LYS A 199 17.24 -37.60 -4.85
C LYS A 199 18.70 -38.02 -4.99
N GLN A 200 18.97 -39.07 -5.77
CA GLN A 200 20.30 -39.55 -6.11
C GLN A 200 20.40 -39.68 -7.61
N ASN A 201 21.56 -39.34 -8.16
CA ASN A 201 21.76 -39.35 -9.59
C ASN A 201 21.97 -40.78 -10.12
N ILE A 202 21.06 -41.24 -10.97
CA ILE A 202 21.07 -42.59 -11.54
C ILE A 202 22.14 -42.74 -12.63
N GLU A 203 22.41 -41.69 -13.41
CA GLU A 203 23.39 -41.70 -14.51
C GLU A 203 24.84 -41.89 -14.00
N TRP A 204 25.09 -41.56 -12.73
CA TRP A 204 26.40 -41.66 -12.09
C TRP A 204 26.45 -42.75 -10.99
N GLU A 205 25.71 -43.85 -11.19
CA GLU A 205 25.70 -45.00 -10.28
C GLU A 205 25.36 -44.61 -8.82
N TYR A 206 24.48 -43.62 -8.61
CA TYR A 206 24.09 -43.11 -7.29
C TYR A 206 25.24 -42.47 -6.48
N SER A 207 26.35 -42.13 -7.14
CA SER A 207 27.57 -41.61 -6.48
C SER A 207 27.43 -40.19 -5.93
N PHE A 208 26.47 -39.41 -6.44
CA PHE A 208 26.23 -38.03 -6.01
C PHE A 208 24.72 -37.74 -5.89
N PRO A 209 24.31 -36.83 -4.98
CA PRO A 209 22.94 -36.36 -4.89
C PRO A 209 22.45 -35.75 -6.22
N GLU A 210 21.17 -35.89 -6.49
CA GLU A 210 20.51 -35.19 -7.59
C GLU A 210 20.51 -33.68 -7.30
N PRO A 211 20.99 -32.81 -8.22
CA PRO A 211 20.88 -31.37 -8.04
C PRO A 211 19.43 -30.98 -7.77
N GLN A 212 19.24 -30.05 -6.84
CA GLN A 212 17.92 -29.52 -6.54
C GLN A 212 17.91 -28.05 -6.93
N ASP A 213 17.21 -27.73 -8.02
CA ASP A 213 17.25 -26.41 -8.66
C ASP A 213 15.86 -25.99 -9.13
N ARG A 214 15.65 -24.68 -9.26
CA ARG A 214 14.48 -24.13 -9.92
C ARG A 214 14.77 -23.99 -11.41
N VAL A 215 14.05 -24.77 -12.23
CA VAL A 215 14.19 -24.79 -13.70
C VAL A 215 12.91 -24.43 -14.43
N ASP A 216 11.77 -24.47 -13.74
CA ASP A 216 10.47 -24.05 -14.25
C ASP A 216 10.21 -22.60 -13.88
N PHE A 217 9.90 -21.78 -14.88
CA PHE A 217 9.74 -20.35 -14.69
C PHE A 217 8.45 -19.83 -15.30
N ILE A 218 7.92 -18.78 -14.68
CA ILE A 218 6.91 -17.90 -15.25
C ILE A 218 7.47 -16.48 -15.19
N PHE A 219 8.01 -16.02 -16.31
CA PHE A 219 8.43 -14.64 -16.52
C PHE A 219 7.29 -13.82 -17.08
N TYR A 220 7.17 -12.56 -16.65
CA TYR A 220 6.13 -11.67 -17.17
C TYR A 220 6.66 -10.25 -17.39
N LYS A 221 5.94 -9.49 -18.22
CA LYS A 221 6.21 -8.07 -18.47
C LYS A 221 4.95 -7.34 -18.88
N GLY A 222 4.80 -6.09 -18.44
CA GLY A 222 3.63 -5.25 -18.73
C GLY A 222 2.80 -5.01 -17.46
N PHE A 223 1.53 -4.67 -17.64
CA PHE A 223 0.62 -4.25 -16.56
C PHE A 223 -0.07 -5.41 -15.84
N VAL A 224 0.65 -6.50 -15.60
CA VAL A 224 0.20 -7.61 -14.74
C VAL A 224 1.13 -7.71 -13.54
N ARG A 225 0.66 -8.28 -12.43
CA ARG A 225 1.49 -8.52 -11.24
C ARG A 225 1.12 -9.85 -10.60
N PRO A 226 2.11 -10.66 -10.18
CA PRO A 226 1.83 -11.88 -9.46
C PRO A 226 1.21 -11.56 -8.09
N MET A 227 0.15 -12.26 -7.76
CA MET A 227 -0.52 -12.21 -6.45
C MET A 227 -0.09 -13.36 -5.56
N ARG A 228 0.25 -14.49 -6.19
CA ARG A 228 0.60 -15.75 -5.57
C ARG A 228 1.43 -16.54 -6.58
N SER A 229 2.46 -17.23 -6.11
CA SER A 229 3.23 -18.18 -6.89
C SER A 229 3.48 -19.42 -6.03
N GLU A 230 3.18 -20.62 -6.52
CA GLU A 230 3.23 -21.85 -5.74
C GLU A 230 3.66 -23.06 -6.57
N LEU A 231 4.20 -24.05 -5.86
CA LEU A 231 4.60 -25.34 -6.41
C LEU A 231 3.53 -26.39 -6.13
N TYR A 232 3.28 -27.28 -7.09
CA TYR A 232 2.30 -28.35 -6.98
C TYR A 232 2.88 -29.67 -7.50
N SER A 233 2.58 -30.76 -6.79
CA SER A 233 3.05 -32.10 -7.12
C SER A 233 2.00 -33.18 -6.84
N GLY A 234 0.72 -32.86 -7.01
CA GLY A 234 -0.38 -33.76 -6.63
C GLY A 234 -0.96 -33.47 -5.25
N ALA A 235 -2.04 -34.18 -4.93
CA ALA A 235 -2.72 -34.17 -3.65
C ALA A 235 -2.12 -35.19 -2.66
N GLU A 236 -1.46 -36.24 -3.16
CA GLU A 236 -0.76 -37.22 -2.32
C GLU A 236 0.69 -36.82 -2.03
N ALA A 237 1.27 -37.43 -0.99
CA ALA A 237 2.69 -37.28 -0.72
C ALA A 237 3.52 -37.97 -1.81
N ILE A 238 4.53 -37.24 -2.35
CA ILE A 238 5.40 -37.75 -3.41
C ILE A 238 6.17 -38.98 -2.93
N LYS A 239 6.01 -40.10 -3.63
CA LYS A 239 6.83 -41.29 -3.47
C LYS A 239 8.06 -41.15 -4.39
N ILE A 240 9.24 -41.19 -3.78
CA ILE A 240 10.52 -41.18 -4.50
C ILE A 240 10.80 -42.52 -5.20
N MET A 241 11.78 -42.54 -6.10
CA MET A 241 12.19 -43.78 -6.75
C MET A 241 12.62 -44.85 -5.73
N PRO A 242 12.23 -46.14 -5.92
CA PRO A 242 11.59 -46.72 -7.11
C PRO A 242 10.04 -46.80 -7.06
N ASN A 243 9.38 -46.16 -6.08
CA ASN A 243 7.94 -46.28 -5.85
C ASN A 243 7.09 -45.22 -6.57
N GLN A 244 7.72 -44.43 -7.43
CA GLN A 244 7.16 -43.22 -8.04
C GLN A 244 6.01 -43.48 -9.02
N LYS A 245 5.89 -44.71 -9.55
CA LYS A 245 4.85 -45.09 -10.51
C LYS A 245 3.41 -44.95 -9.97
N THR A 246 3.25 -44.83 -8.66
CA THR A 246 1.95 -44.68 -7.98
C THR A 246 1.70 -43.28 -7.44
N ASN A 247 2.49 -42.29 -7.87
CA ASN A 247 2.19 -40.89 -7.60
C ASN A 247 0.97 -40.48 -8.42
N ASP A 248 0.09 -39.71 -7.81
CA ASP A 248 -1.10 -39.13 -8.45
C ASP A 248 -0.72 -38.02 -9.45
N TYR A 249 0.41 -37.35 -9.21
CA TYR A 249 1.04 -36.44 -10.15
C TYR A 249 2.29 -37.08 -10.78
N PRO A 250 2.24 -37.45 -12.08
CA PRO A 250 3.22 -38.34 -12.70
C PRO A 250 4.47 -37.62 -13.26
N SER A 251 4.80 -36.42 -12.75
CA SER A 251 5.96 -35.64 -13.22
C SER A 251 7.09 -35.60 -12.18
N ASP A 252 8.31 -35.60 -12.71
CA ASP A 252 9.58 -35.42 -12.01
C ASP A 252 9.91 -33.94 -11.69
N HIS A 253 9.08 -33.02 -12.15
CA HIS A 253 9.12 -31.60 -11.80
C HIS A 253 7.98 -31.23 -10.86
N TYR A 254 8.14 -30.19 -10.04
CA TYR A 254 6.98 -29.49 -9.50
C TYR A 254 6.37 -28.59 -10.58
N ALA A 255 5.04 -28.57 -10.70
CA ALA A 255 4.37 -27.57 -11.51
C ALA A 255 4.40 -26.21 -10.79
N LEU A 256 4.80 -25.16 -11.50
CA LEU A 256 4.77 -23.78 -11.03
C LEU A 256 3.46 -23.09 -11.44
N PHE A 257 2.71 -22.60 -10.47
CA PHE A 257 1.47 -21.86 -10.67
C PHE A 257 1.62 -20.42 -10.20
N THR A 258 1.23 -19.45 -11.03
CA THR A 258 1.19 -18.03 -10.63
C THR A 258 -0.17 -17.42 -10.97
N ASP A 259 -0.82 -16.86 -9.96
CA ASP A 259 -2.03 -16.06 -10.13
C ASP A 259 -1.63 -14.61 -10.43
N PHE A 260 -2.12 -14.03 -11.52
CA PHE A 260 -1.85 -12.64 -11.88
C PHE A 260 -3.06 -11.73 -11.63
N GLU A 261 -2.83 -10.59 -10.99
CA GLU A 261 -3.72 -9.44 -11.03
C GLU A 261 -3.39 -8.58 -12.26
N MET A 262 -4.42 -8.16 -12.99
CA MET A 262 -4.28 -7.39 -14.23
C MET A 262 -4.68 -5.92 -13.97
N PHE A 263 -3.81 -4.96 -14.31
CA PHE A 263 -4.08 -3.53 -14.14
C PHE A 263 -4.43 -2.89 -15.49
N SER A 264 -5.65 -2.37 -15.64
CA SER A 264 -6.01 -1.69 -16.89
C SER A 264 -5.26 -0.36 -17.03
N GLY A 265 -4.39 -0.25 -18.04
CA GLY A 265 -3.70 0.99 -18.41
C GLY A 265 -4.62 2.10 -18.96
N ASN A 266 -5.92 1.86 -19.16
CA ASN A 266 -6.87 2.86 -19.68
C ASN A 266 -8.32 2.58 -19.25
N PHE A 267 -8.56 2.61 -17.93
CA PHE A 267 -9.89 2.51 -17.31
C PHE A 267 -10.90 3.52 -17.90
N LEU A 268 -10.47 4.74 -18.27
CA LEU A 268 -11.35 5.76 -18.86
C LEU A 268 -11.85 5.39 -20.27
N LYS A 269 -11.02 4.80 -21.13
CA LYS A 269 -11.37 4.53 -22.54
C LYS A 269 -12.37 3.38 -22.68
N ARG A 270 -12.28 2.39 -21.78
CA ARG A 270 -13.21 1.25 -21.71
C ARG A 270 -14.60 1.66 -21.23
N ILE A 271 -14.71 2.62 -20.31
CA ILE A 271 -16.00 3.20 -19.91
C ILE A 271 -16.65 3.94 -21.08
N THR A 272 -15.89 4.71 -21.85
CA THR A 272 -16.43 5.45 -23.00
C THR A 272 -16.95 4.51 -24.11
N GLN A 273 -16.28 3.38 -24.36
CA GLN A 273 -16.76 2.39 -25.34
C GLN A 273 -17.91 1.52 -24.82
N ALA A 274 -17.89 1.16 -23.53
CA ALA A 274 -18.98 0.41 -22.90
C ALA A 274 -20.27 1.22 -22.75
N LEU A 275 -20.17 2.56 -22.62
CA LEU A 275 -21.32 3.47 -22.56
C LEU A 275 -21.97 3.72 -23.94
N ILE A 276 -21.23 3.53 -25.04
CA ILE A 276 -21.76 3.72 -26.40
C ILE A 276 -22.38 2.42 -26.97
N GLY A 277 -21.94 1.24 -26.49
CA GLY A 277 -22.32 -0.05 -27.07
C GLY A 277 -23.59 -0.73 -26.53
N ARG A 278 -24.34 -0.13 -25.59
CA ARG A 278 -25.55 -0.74 -25.01
C ARG A 278 -26.84 -0.10 -25.52
N MET A 279 -27.12 -0.27 -26.81
CA MET A 279 -28.48 -0.15 -27.37
C MET A 279 -28.69 -1.21 -28.45
N THR A 280 -29.06 -2.44 -28.05
CA THR A 280 -29.94 -3.35 -28.80
C THR A 280 -30.41 -4.51 -27.90
N LEU A 281 -31.66 -4.92 -28.11
CA LEU A 281 -32.53 -5.80 -27.32
C LEU A 281 -32.40 -7.31 -27.72
N PRO A 282 -33.08 -8.25 -27.05
CA PRO A 282 -32.54 -9.54 -26.61
C PRO A 282 -32.79 -10.69 -27.60
N GLU A 283 -31.90 -11.69 -27.58
CA GLU A 283 -32.15 -13.01 -28.16
C GLU A 283 -32.39 -14.06 -27.08
N THR A 284 -33.39 -14.87 -27.37
CA THR A 284 -33.98 -15.96 -26.58
C THR A 284 -32.96 -17.05 -26.24
N THR A 285 -32.80 -17.34 -24.95
CA THR A 285 -31.87 -18.34 -24.43
C THR A 285 -32.43 -19.77 -24.48
N LYS A 286 -31.68 -20.67 -25.13
CA LYS A 286 -31.54 -22.05 -24.62
C LYS A 286 -30.55 -22.01 -23.46
N ALA A 287 -30.91 -22.58 -22.32
CA ALA A 287 -30.09 -22.55 -21.11
C ALA A 287 -28.72 -23.21 -21.32
N SER A 288 -27.63 -22.55 -20.89
CA SER A 288 -26.27 -23.07 -20.93
C SER A 288 -26.03 -24.09 -19.81
N THR A 289 -25.12 -25.05 -20.06
CA THR A 289 -24.65 -26.06 -19.09
C THR A 289 -24.09 -25.46 -17.79
N SER A 290 -23.54 -24.23 -17.83
CA SER A 290 -23.11 -23.51 -16.63
C SER A 290 -24.25 -23.15 -15.66
N ALA A 291 -25.50 -23.06 -16.13
CA ALA A 291 -26.66 -22.74 -15.29
C ALA A 291 -27.21 -23.96 -14.51
N MET A 292 -26.73 -25.17 -14.80
CA MET A 292 -27.06 -26.39 -14.05
C MET A 292 -26.03 -26.71 -12.95
N GLN A 293 -24.79 -26.20 -13.08
CA GLN A 293 -23.77 -26.29 -12.04
C GLN A 293 -24.16 -25.43 -10.83
N GLY A 294 -24.30 -26.06 -9.65
CA GLY A 294 -24.63 -25.39 -8.39
C GLY A 294 -26.08 -25.55 -7.90
N ARG A 295 -26.88 -26.40 -8.56
CA ARG A 295 -28.23 -26.75 -8.07
C ARG A 295 -28.18 -27.67 -6.86
N LEU A 296 -29.22 -27.59 -6.02
CA LEU A 296 -29.43 -28.47 -4.86
C LEU A 296 -30.74 -29.23 -5.04
N VAL A 297 -30.71 -30.54 -4.76
CA VAL A 297 -31.91 -31.39 -4.80
C VAL A 297 -32.39 -31.61 -3.38
N TRP A 298 -33.50 -30.98 -3.05
CA TRP A 298 -34.13 -31.09 -1.74
C TRP A 298 -35.10 -32.24 -1.74
N ILE A 299 -34.93 -33.18 -0.82
CA ILE A 299 -35.79 -34.36 -0.68
C ILE A 299 -36.11 -34.56 0.79
N ASP A 300 -37.37 -34.84 1.07
CA ASP A 300 -37.86 -35.25 2.38
C ASP A 300 -38.79 -36.45 2.16
N CYS A 301 -38.69 -37.43 3.05
CA CYS A 301 -39.45 -38.66 3.00
C CYS A 301 -40.19 -38.86 4.31
N GLU A 302 -41.44 -39.31 4.23
CA GLU A 302 -42.14 -39.85 5.39
C GLU A 302 -41.98 -41.37 5.39
N MET A 303 -41.70 -41.94 6.56
CA MET A 303 -41.49 -43.38 6.74
C MET A 303 -42.35 -43.93 7.88
N THR A 304 -42.58 -45.24 7.86
CA THR A 304 -43.32 -45.92 8.94
C THR A 304 -42.51 -46.03 10.25
N GLY A 305 -41.22 -45.68 10.20
CA GLY A 305 -40.32 -45.51 11.34
C GLY A 305 -38.87 -45.27 10.87
N LEU A 306 -37.89 -45.35 11.79
CA LEU A 306 -36.49 -44.98 11.51
C LEU A 306 -35.55 -46.19 11.28
N GLU A 307 -36.07 -47.41 11.28
CA GLU A 307 -35.28 -48.63 11.06
C GLU A 307 -35.50 -49.16 9.64
N PRO A 308 -34.55 -48.95 8.70
CA PRO A 308 -34.74 -49.31 7.29
C PRO A 308 -34.94 -50.80 7.04
N GLU A 309 -34.57 -51.67 7.98
CA GLU A 309 -34.73 -53.12 7.84
C GLU A 309 -36.16 -53.61 8.02
N VAL A 310 -36.97 -52.89 8.81
CA VAL A 310 -38.33 -53.30 9.16
C VAL A 310 -39.39 -52.25 8.81
N GLN A 311 -38.98 -51.02 8.50
CA GLN A 311 -39.87 -49.91 8.15
C GLN A 311 -39.72 -49.52 6.68
N THR A 312 -40.75 -48.90 6.10
CA THR A 312 -40.78 -48.52 4.68
C THR A 312 -41.04 -47.03 4.49
N LEU A 313 -40.74 -46.55 3.29
CA LEU A 313 -41.04 -45.19 2.82
C LEU A 313 -42.50 -45.11 2.33
N VAL A 314 -43.20 -44.03 2.69
CA VAL A 314 -44.63 -43.84 2.42
C VAL A 314 -44.99 -42.52 1.73
N GLU A 315 -44.13 -41.51 1.80
CA GLU A 315 -44.27 -40.26 1.04
C GLU A 315 -42.87 -39.80 0.60
N VAL A 316 -42.74 -39.25 -0.60
CA VAL A 316 -41.52 -38.57 -1.07
C VAL A 316 -41.89 -37.26 -1.74
N ALA A 317 -41.23 -36.18 -1.36
CA ALA A 317 -41.35 -34.89 -2.03
C ALA A 317 -39.99 -34.39 -2.50
N VAL A 318 -39.98 -33.64 -3.61
CA VAL A 318 -38.74 -33.08 -4.17
C VAL A 318 -38.90 -31.59 -4.53
N ILE A 319 -37.85 -30.80 -4.29
CA ILE A 319 -37.70 -29.42 -4.78
C ILE A 319 -36.28 -29.24 -5.31
N VAL A 320 -36.12 -28.55 -6.44
CA VAL A 320 -34.80 -28.15 -6.94
C VAL A 320 -34.62 -26.66 -6.74
N THR A 321 -33.51 -26.25 -6.12
CA THR A 321 -33.12 -24.83 -6.01
C THR A 321 -31.84 -24.54 -6.78
N ASP A 322 -31.63 -23.26 -7.10
CA ASP A 322 -30.32 -22.75 -7.50
C ASP A 322 -29.37 -22.62 -6.29
N GLN A 323 -28.14 -22.18 -6.55
CA GLN A 323 -27.12 -21.90 -5.53
C GLN A 323 -27.51 -20.78 -4.54
N ASP A 324 -28.51 -19.96 -4.92
CA ASP A 324 -29.01 -18.86 -4.11
C ASP A 324 -30.28 -19.21 -3.31
N LEU A 325 -30.68 -20.49 -3.33
CA LEU A 325 -31.84 -21.04 -2.64
C LEU A 325 -33.18 -20.53 -3.21
N ASN A 326 -33.18 -20.09 -4.47
CA ASN A 326 -34.42 -19.82 -5.19
C ASN A 326 -34.96 -21.12 -5.79
N ILE A 327 -36.26 -21.34 -5.67
CA ILE A 327 -36.92 -22.53 -6.20
C ILE A 327 -36.89 -22.46 -7.73
N VAL A 328 -36.23 -23.43 -8.35
CA VAL A 328 -36.16 -23.60 -9.81
C VAL A 328 -37.33 -24.46 -10.29
N ALA A 329 -37.64 -25.51 -9.53
CA ALA A 329 -38.79 -26.38 -9.77
C ALA A 329 -39.28 -27.00 -8.46
N GLU A 330 -40.58 -27.22 -8.36
CA GLU A 330 -41.25 -27.82 -7.21
C GLU A 330 -42.00 -29.08 -7.66
N GLY A 331 -41.85 -30.17 -6.89
CA GLY A 331 -42.51 -31.46 -7.13
C GLY A 331 -41.53 -32.56 -7.53
N PRO A 332 -42.00 -33.80 -7.71
CA PRO A 332 -43.34 -34.28 -7.35
C PRO A 332 -43.50 -34.44 -5.83
N ASP A 333 -44.74 -34.47 -5.34
CA ASP A 333 -45.14 -34.84 -3.96
C ASP A 333 -45.99 -36.13 -4.08
N ILE A 334 -45.39 -37.28 -3.73
CA ILE A 334 -45.94 -38.60 -4.03
C ILE A 334 -46.17 -39.38 -2.75
N VAL A 335 -47.42 -39.78 -2.52
CA VAL A 335 -47.78 -40.76 -1.48
C VAL A 335 -47.73 -42.16 -2.08
N ILE A 336 -47.02 -43.08 -1.46
CA ILE A 336 -46.77 -44.44 -1.94
C ILE A 336 -47.72 -45.42 -1.25
N HIS A 337 -48.34 -46.32 -2.01
CA HIS A 337 -49.24 -47.32 -1.47
C HIS A 337 -48.49 -48.34 -0.59
N GLN A 338 -49.08 -48.70 0.56
CA GLN A 338 -48.59 -49.77 1.43
C GLN A 338 -49.74 -50.64 1.93
N THR A 339 -49.46 -51.92 2.18
CA THR A 339 -50.44 -52.88 2.70
C THR A 339 -50.74 -52.64 4.19
N GLU A 340 -51.89 -53.11 4.68
CA GLU A 340 -52.24 -52.97 6.11
C GLU A 340 -51.22 -53.66 7.03
N GLU A 341 -50.58 -54.76 6.60
CA GLU A 341 -49.52 -55.42 7.35
C GLU A 341 -48.35 -54.48 7.65
N VAL A 342 -47.96 -53.66 6.66
CA VAL A 342 -46.89 -52.67 6.80
C VAL A 342 -47.35 -51.49 7.67
N LEU A 343 -48.60 -51.04 7.51
CA LEU A 343 -49.18 -49.96 8.33
C LEU A 343 -49.40 -50.38 9.79
N ASP A 344 -49.59 -51.66 10.07
CA ASP A 344 -49.71 -52.19 11.42
C ASP A 344 -48.35 -52.33 12.12
N ASN A 345 -47.29 -52.58 11.36
CA ASN A 345 -45.90 -52.58 11.83
C ASN A 345 -45.27 -51.17 11.95
N MET A 346 -46.04 -50.13 11.63
CA MET A 346 -45.65 -48.72 11.80
C MET A 346 -45.41 -48.39 13.27
N ASN A 347 -44.39 -47.58 13.55
CA ASN A 347 -44.12 -47.17 14.92
C ASN A 347 -45.31 -46.36 15.53
N PRO A 348 -45.48 -46.36 16.87
CA PRO A 348 -46.64 -45.73 17.51
C PRO A 348 -46.75 -44.22 17.25
N TRP A 349 -45.62 -43.54 17.05
CA TRP A 349 -45.58 -42.10 16.81
C TRP A 349 -46.08 -41.75 15.41
N CYS A 350 -45.55 -42.39 14.36
CA CYS A 350 -45.97 -42.21 12.96
C CYS A 350 -47.46 -42.55 12.83
N LYS A 351 -47.94 -43.65 13.44
CA LYS A 351 -49.36 -44.04 13.37
C LYS A 351 -50.29 -42.94 13.91
N LYS A 352 -49.89 -42.27 15.00
CA LYS A 352 -50.64 -41.14 15.57
C LYS A 352 -50.53 -39.88 14.72
N THR A 353 -49.33 -39.53 14.25
CA THR A 353 -49.08 -38.32 13.45
C THR A 353 -49.78 -38.41 12.08
N PHE A 354 -49.64 -39.53 11.39
CA PHE A 354 -50.23 -39.76 10.05
C PHE A 354 -51.75 -39.87 10.09
N ALA A 355 -52.32 -40.38 11.18
CA ALA A 355 -53.77 -40.34 11.39
C ALA A 355 -54.26 -38.90 11.59
N LYS A 356 -53.48 -38.05 12.28
CA LYS A 356 -53.84 -36.66 12.57
C LYS A 356 -53.72 -35.74 11.36
N ASN A 357 -52.70 -35.91 10.52
CA ASN A 357 -52.45 -35.07 9.34
C ASN A 357 -53.13 -35.62 8.05
N GLY A 358 -53.81 -36.77 8.14
CA GLY A 358 -54.54 -37.41 7.04
C GLY A 358 -53.68 -38.23 6.08
N LEU A 359 -52.37 -38.34 6.31
CA LEU A 359 -51.47 -39.12 5.46
C LEU A 359 -51.80 -40.61 5.47
N LEU A 360 -52.25 -41.16 6.61
CA LEU A 360 -52.58 -42.59 6.73
C LEU A 360 -53.69 -43.01 5.75
N GLN A 361 -54.70 -42.15 5.57
CA GLN A 361 -55.77 -42.40 4.61
C GLN A 361 -55.26 -42.27 3.16
N LYS A 362 -54.42 -41.27 2.88
CA LYS A 362 -53.81 -41.10 1.56
C LYS A 362 -52.91 -42.27 1.15
N ILE A 363 -52.20 -42.90 2.10
CA ILE A 363 -51.39 -44.08 1.84
C ILE A 363 -52.27 -45.26 1.39
N ARG A 364 -53.41 -45.47 2.07
CA ARG A 364 -54.40 -46.49 1.70
C ARG A 364 -55.02 -46.23 0.33
N ASP A 365 -55.35 -44.97 0.06
CA ASP A 365 -56.01 -44.54 -1.18
C ASP A 365 -55.04 -44.46 -2.37
N SER A 366 -53.72 -44.37 -2.12
CA SER A 366 -52.71 -44.32 -3.16
C SER A 366 -52.68 -45.63 -3.95
N LYS A 367 -52.40 -45.51 -5.25
CA LYS A 367 -52.21 -46.64 -6.18
C LYS A 367 -50.78 -46.71 -6.72
N ILE A 368 -49.91 -45.80 -6.28
CA ILE A 368 -48.56 -45.64 -6.81
C ILE A 368 -47.64 -46.63 -6.09
N SER A 369 -46.96 -47.49 -6.85
CA SER A 369 -45.95 -48.40 -6.31
C SER A 369 -44.64 -47.67 -5.99
N MET A 370 -43.74 -48.31 -5.23
CA MET A 370 -42.42 -47.74 -4.93
C MET A 370 -41.61 -47.47 -6.21
N GLU A 371 -41.64 -48.39 -7.17
CA GLU A 371 -40.94 -48.29 -8.45
C GLU A 371 -41.51 -47.18 -9.34
N GLU A 372 -42.84 -47.00 -9.32
CA GLU A 372 -43.51 -45.91 -10.02
C GLU A 372 -43.18 -44.55 -9.40
N ALA A 373 -43.11 -44.46 -8.07
CA ALA A 373 -42.68 -43.25 -7.38
C ALA A 373 -41.23 -42.88 -7.72
N GLU A 374 -40.31 -43.86 -7.69
CA GLU A 374 -38.91 -43.65 -8.10
C GLU A 374 -38.79 -43.16 -9.55
N ALA A 375 -39.56 -43.76 -10.47
CA ALA A 375 -39.55 -43.38 -11.88
C ALA A 375 -40.07 -41.95 -12.11
N GLN A 376 -41.11 -41.54 -11.38
CA GLN A 376 -41.65 -40.17 -11.46
C GLN A 376 -40.65 -39.14 -10.92
N VAL A 377 -39.98 -39.42 -9.80
CA VAL A 377 -38.95 -38.54 -9.25
C VAL A 377 -37.77 -38.40 -10.20
N LEU A 378 -37.29 -39.50 -10.79
CA LEU A 378 -36.20 -39.47 -11.77
C LEU A 378 -36.58 -38.67 -13.02
N SER A 379 -37.76 -38.91 -13.59
CA SER A 379 -38.25 -38.16 -14.75
C SER A 379 -38.37 -36.66 -14.48
N PHE A 380 -38.62 -36.25 -13.23
CA PHE A 380 -38.62 -34.85 -12.83
C PHE A 380 -37.21 -34.27 -12.71
N LEU A 381 -36.24 -35.03 -12.19
CA LEU A 381 -34.88 -34.56 -11.96
C LEU A 381 -34.00 -34.55 -13.21
N GLU A 382 -34.17 -35.49 -14.14
CA GLU A 382 -33.37 -35.61 -15.37
C GLU A 382 -33.22 -34.31 -16.18
N PRO A 383 -34.27 -33.52 -16.45
CA PRO A 383 -34.12 -32.25 -17.17
C PRO A 383 -33.54 -31.11 -16.33
N LEU A 384 -33.44 -31.29 -15.01
CA LEU A 384 -33.05 -30.23 -14.07
C LEU A 384 -31.65 -30.42 -13.51
N VAL A 385 -31.16 -31.65 -13.42
CA VAL A 385 -29.92 -31.97 -12.71
C VAL A 385 -29.20 -33.11 -13.42
N GLU A 386 -27.92 -32.88 -13.73
CA GLU A 386 -27.03 -33.90 -14.27
C GLU A 386 -26.75 -35.01 -13.24
N LYS A 387 -26.69 -36.24 -13.73
CA LYS A 387 -26.44 -37.44 -12.92
C LYS A 387 -25.14 -37.30 -12.13
N GLY A 388 -25.23 -37.49 -10.81
CA GLY A 388 -24.10 -37.51 -9.90
C GLY A 388 -23.51 -36.13 -9.57
N VAL A 389 -24.14 -35.03 -9.99
CA VAL A 389 -23.60 -33.66 -9.79
C VAL A 389 -24.18 -32.96 -8.56
N SER A 390 -25.51 -32.94 -8.38
CA SER A 390 -26.14 -32.18 -7.29
C SER A 390 -26.29 -33.03 -6.01
N PRO A 391 -25.92 -32.50 -4.84
CA PRO A 391 -26.12 -33.19 -3.56
C PRO A 391 -27.58 -33.18 -3.14
N ILE A 392 -27.95 -34.18 -2.31
CA ILE A 392 -29.24 -34.21 -1.61
C ILE A 392 -29.20 -33.20 -0.44
N ALA A 393 -30.27 -32.44 -0.24
CA ALA A 393 -30.38 -31.40 0.78
C ALA A 393 -31.68 -31.54 1.59
N GLY A 394 -31.63 -31.21 2.87
CA GLY A 394 -32.78 -31.29 3.76
C GLY A 394 -32.38 -31.20 5.24
N ASN A 395 -33.35 -31.31 6.13
CA ASN A 395 -33.11 -31.36 7.57
C ASN A 395 -33.04 -32.82 8.02
N THR A 396 -31.95 -33.24 8.68
CA THR A 396 -31.76 -34.65 9.07
C THR A 396 -31.80 -35.60 7.85
N VAL A 397 -31.46 -35.05 6.68
CA VAL A 397 -31.59 -35.69 5.35
C VAL A 397 -30.78 -36.97 5.20
N TRP A 398 -29.82 -37.19 6.11
CA TRP A 398 -29.09 -38.45 6.19
C TRP A 398 -30.05 -39.65 6.33
N MET A 399 -31.10 -39.54 7.14
CA MET A 399 -32.05 -40.63 7.34
C MET A 399 -32.85 -40.93 6.07
N ASP A 400 -33.35 -39.89 5.39
CA ASP A 400 -34.03 -40.02 4.10
C ASP A 400 -33.14 -40.70 3.08
N ARG A 401 -31.86 -40.30 3.00
CA ARG A 401 -30.89 -40.91 2.10
C ARG A 401 -30.72 -42.41 2.35
N VAL A 402 -30.73 -42.87 3.60
CA VAL A 402 -30.63 -44.29 3.93
C VAL A 402 -31.83 -45.08 3.38
N PHE A 403 -33.04 -44.54 3.50
CA PHE A 403 -34.24 -45.16 2.92
C PHE A 403 -34.24 -45.09 1.39
N ILE A 404 -33.88 -43.96 0.79
CA ILE A 404 -33.76 -43.79 -0.67
C ILE A 404 -32.75 -44.80 -1.22
N LYS A 405 -31.59 -44.99 -0.57
CA LYS A 405 -30.60 -45.97 -1.02
C LYS A 405 -31.12 -47.41 -1.03
N LYS A 406 -32.06 -47.75 -0.13
CA LYS A 406 -32.67 -49.09 -0.05
C LYS A 406 -33.84 -49.27 -1.01
N TYR A 407 -34.78 -48.32 -1.02
CA TYR A 407 -36.06 -48.43 -1.71
C TYR A 407 -36.10 -47.75 -3.09
N MET A 408 -35.20 -46.80 -3.34
CA MET A 408 -35.07 -46.03 -4.58
C MET A 408 -33.59 -45.93 -5.06
N PRO A 409 -32.93 -47.07 -5.35
CA PRO A 409 -31.49 -47.11 -5.64
C PRO A 409 -31.09 -46.38 -6.92
N ARG A 410 -31.97 -46.27 -7.92
CA ARG A 410 -31.70 -45.48 -9.13
C ARG A 410 -31.69 -43.99 -8.84
N LEU A 411 -32.54 -43.54 -7.90
CA LEU A 411 -32.54 -42.17 -7.42
C LEU A 411 -31.26 -41.83 -6.64
N ASP A 412 -30.81 -42.67 -5.69
CA ASP A 412 -29.54 -42.43 -4.98
C ASP A 412 -28.34 -42.39 -5.95
N ALA A 413 -28.35 -43.25 -6.99
CA ALA A 413 -27.33 -43.24 -8.04
C ALA A 413 -27.39 -42.00 -8.96
N HIS A 414 -28.51 -41.27 -8.98
CA HIS A 414 -28.65 -39.99 -9.70
C HIS A 414 -28.12 -38.80 -8.91
N LEU A 415 -28.12 -38.90 -7.58
CA LEU A 415 -27.68 -37.84 -6.67
C LEU A 415 -26.16 -37.91 -6.40
N HIS A 416 -25.53 -36.78 -6.10
CA HIS A 416 -24.12 -36.76 -5.69
C HIS A 416 -23.95 -37.44 -4.31
N TYR A 417 -22.79 -38.05 -4.04
CA TYR A 417 -22.53 -38.79 -2.79
C TYR A 417 -22.54 -37.91 -1.52
N ARG A 418 -22.37 -36.59 -1.69
CA ARG A 418 -22.44 -35.60 -0.60
C ARG A 418 -23.90 -35.27 -0.26
N ALA A 419 -24.15 -34.93 1.00
CA ALA A 419 -25.42 -34.43 1.48
C ALA A 419 -25.23 -33.07 2.16
N LEU A 420 -26.20 -32.17 1.99
CA LEU A 420 -26.29 -30.89 2.70
C LEU A 420 -27.35 -31.02 3.80
N ASP A 421 -26.91 -31.37 5.00
CA ASP A 421 -27.79 -31.51 6.16
C ASP A 421 -27.90 -30.19 6.94
N VAL A 422 -29.05 -29.53 6.82
CA VAL A 422 -29.35 -28.25 7.49
C VAL A 422 -29.35 -28.41 9.01
N SER A 423 -29.65 -29.60 9.54
CA SER A 423 -29.62 -29.87 10.98
C SER A 423 -28.19 -29.87 11.55
N THR A 424 -27.17 -30.14 10.72
CA THR A 424 -25.77 -29.94 11.12
C THR A 424 -25.49 -28.46 11.41
N LEU A 425 -25.98 -27.57 10.55
CA LEU A 425 -25.82 -26.12 10.72
C LEU A 425 -26.56 -25.60 11.95
N LYS A 426 -27.71 -26.19 12.26
CA LYS A 426 -28.47 -25.91 13.46
C LYS A 426 -27.70 -26.26 14.73
N GLU A 427 -27.12 -27.46 14.80
CA GLU A 427 -26.33 -27.92 15.95
C GLU A 427 -25.08 -27.06 16.17
N ILE A 428 -24.42 -26.63 15.08
CA ILE A 428 -23.29 -25.70 15.12
C ILE A 428 -23.74 -24.33 15.63
N SER A 429 -24.82 -23.79 15.06
CA SER A 429 -25.36 -22.47 15.43
C SER A 429 -25.82 -22.44 16.89
N LEU A 430 -26.36 -23.54 17.41
CA LEU A 430 -26.76 -23.66 18.81
C LEU A 430 -25.58 -23.49 19.78
N ARG A 431 -24.41 -23.98 19.42
CA ARG A 431 -23.20 -23.95 20.27
C ARG A 431 -22.39 -22.68 20.10
N TRP A 432 -22.30 -22.15 18.88
CA TRP A 432 -21.39 -21.05 18.55
C TRP A 432 -22.09 -19.70 18.38
N TYR A 433 -23.40 -19.68 18.07
CA TYR A 433 -24.19 -18.47 17.80
C TYR A 433 -25.58 -18.52 18.47
N PRO A 434 -25.65 -18.72 19.81
CA PRO A 434 -26.91 -18.98 20.51
C PRO A 434 -27.88 -17.79 20.52
N GLU A 435 -27.38 -16.55 20.46
CA GLU A 435 -28.23 -15.36 20.47
C GLU A 435 -28.86 -15.11 19.09
N GLU A 436 -28.09 -15.28 18.02
CA GLU A 436 -28.58 -15.18 16.64
C GLU A 436 -29.60 -16.29 16.34
N LEU A 437 -29.38 -17.51 16.84
CA LEU A 437 -30.31 -18.62 16.64
C LEU A 437 -31.70 -18.36 17.26
N LYS A 438 -31.83 -17.51 18.29
CA LYS A 438 -33.14 -17.13 18.85
C LYS A 438 -34.04 -16.41 17.84
N LEU A 439 -33.45 -15.81 16.80
CA LEU A 439 -34.16 -15.13 15.71
C LEU A 439 -34.56 -16.07 14.57
N ALA A 440 -34.13 -17.34 14.61
CA ALA A 440 -34.45 -18.30 13.56
C ALA A 440 -35.97 -18.58 13.51
N PRO A 441 -36.53 -18.76 12.30
CA PRO A 441 -37.95 -19.08 12.15
C PRO A 441 -38.30 -20.39 12.86
N LYS A 442 -39.39 -20.38 13.63
CA LYS A 442 -39.90 -21.60 14.28
C LYS A 442 -40.62 -22.47 13.25
N LYS A 443 -40.26 -23.75 13.20
CA LYS A 443 -40.96 -24.75 12.39
C LYS A 443 -42.44 -24.86 12.79
N LYS A 444 -43.33 -24.99 11.81
CA LYS A 444 -44.77 -25.19 12.08
C LYS A 444 -45.08 -26.65 12.43
N GLY A 445 -44.22 -27.59 12.01
CA GLY A 445 -44.31 -29.00 12.38
C GLY A 445 -45.56 -29.68 11.80
N LEU A 446 -45.83 -29.45 10.52
CA LEU A 446 -46.98 -30.03 9.82
C LEU A 446 -46.76 -31.51 9.45
N HIS A 447 -45.51 -31.99 9.46
CA HIS A 447 -45.12 -33.38 9.17
C HIS A 447 -45.68 -33.85 7.83
N ARG A 448 -45.28 -33.15 6.77
CA ARG A 448 -45.64 -33.43 5.37
C ARG A 448 -44.44 -33.07 4.52
N ALA A 449 -44.02 -34.02 3.69
CA ALA A 449 -42.72 -33.97 3.03
C ALA A 449 -42.44 -32.64 2.27
N LEU A 450 -43.39 -32.17 1.46
CA LEU A 450 -43.20 -30.93 0.68
C LEU A 450 -43.10 -29.66 1.55
N ASP A 451 -43.89 -29.59 2.62
CA ASP A 451 -43.89 -28.44 3.53
C ASP A 451 -42.60 -28.41 4.36
N ASP A 452 -42.13 -29.57 4.80
CA ASP A 452 -40.89 -29.72 5.57
C ASP A 452 -39.64 -29.36 4.75
N ILE A 453 -39.64 -29.61 3.43
CA ILE A 453 -38.61 -29.11 2.51
C ILE A 453 -38.61 -27.57 2.48
N LYS A 454 -39.79 -26.93 2.33
CA LYS A 454 -39.89 -25.46 2.27
C LYS A 454 -39.44 -24.81 3.57
N GLU A 455 -39.75 -25.42 4.71
CA GLU A 455 -39.23 -24.99 6.01
C GLU A 455 -37.70 -25.14 6.08
N SER A 456 -37.15 -26.22 5.56
CA SER A 456 -35.69 -26.47 5.52
C SER A 456 -34.94 -25.47 4.63
N ILE A 457 -35.50 -25.10 3.46
CA ILE A 457 -34.95 -24.05 2.60
C ILE A 457 -34.96 -22.69 3.32
N THR A 458 -36.04 -22.39 4.03
CA THR A 458 -36.18 -21.14 4.78
C THR A 458 -35.19 -21.06 5.95
N GLU A 459 -34.98 -22.17 6.66
CA GLU A 459 -33.98 -22.30 7.73
C GLU A 459 -32.55 -22.12 7.19
N LEU A 460 -32.23 -22.73 6.04
CA LEU A 460 -30.92 -22.53 5.42
C LEU A 460 -30.69 -21.10 4.91
N LYS A 461 -31.73 -20.45 4.36
CA LYS A 461 -31.67 -19.00 4.01
C LYS A 461 -31.35 -18.15 5.23
N PHE A 462 -31.99 -18.43 6.36
CA PHE A 462 -31.69 -17.76 7.61
C PHE A 462 -30.22 -17.92 8.01
N TYR A 463 -29.66 -19.15 7.93
CA TYR A 463 -28.24 -19.37 8.22
C TYR A 463 -27.31 -18.63 7.24
N LYS A 464 -27.64 -18.63 5.94
CA LYS A 464 -26.88 -17.88 4.91
C LYS A 464 -26.82 -16.38 5.22
N GLU A 465 -27.93 -15.80 5.66
CA GLU A 465 -28.03 -14.36 5.91
C GLU A 465 -27.49 -13.91 7.28
N ASN A 466 -27.67 -14.73 8.31
CA ASN A 466 -27.41 -14.32 9.69
C ASN A 466 -26.12 -14.91 10.28
N ILE A 467 -25.78 -16.16 9.91
CA ILE A 467 -24.61 -16.88 10.44
C ILE A 467 -23.44 -16.77 9.44
N PHE A 468 -23.66 -17.15 8.19
CA PHE A 468 -22.65 -17.14 7.13
C PHE A 468 -22.56 -15.81 6.39
N LYS A 469 -22.72 -14.68 7.11
CA LYS A 469 -22.66 -13.32 6.56
C LYS A 469 -21.49 -13.20 5.58
N GLN A 470 -21.78 -13.25 4.28
CA GLN A 470 -20.83 -12.76 3.30
C GLN A 470 -20.67 -11.28 3.59
N LYS A 471 -19.47 -10.85 3.98
CA LYS A 471 -19.14 -9.42 3.98
C LYS A 471 -19.42 -8.92 2.57
N LYS A 472 -20.56 -8.25 2.36
CA LYS A 472 -20.80 -7.46 1.16
C LYS A 472 -19.64 -6.47 1.09
N SER A 473 -18.71 -6.74 0.19
CA SER A 473 -17.67 -5.78 -0.17
C SER A 473 -18.39 -4.55 -0.72
N PRO A 474 -18.35 -3.39 -0.03
CA PRO A 474 -18.88 -2.19 -0.61
C PRO A 474 -17.94 -1.80 -1.76
N HIS A 475 -18.49 -1.69 -2.97
CA HIS A 475 -17.88 -1.20 -4.22
C HIS A 475 -16.35 -1.03 -4.23
N MET A 476 -15.69 -1.90 -5.01
CA MET A 476 -14.26 -1.99 -5.22
C MET A 476 -13.67 -0.70 -5.84
N GLY A 477 -13.28 0.25 -4.98
CA GLY A 477 -12.44 1.41 -5.34
C GLY A 477 -10.96 1.13 -5.07
N LEU A 478 -10.07 1.87 -5.73
CA LEU A 478 -8.60 1.72 -5.73
C LEU A 478 -7.87 1.65 -4.36
N LEU A 479 -8.59 1.78 -3.24
CA LEU A 479 -8.05 1.92 -1.87
C LEU A 479 -8.64 0.91 -0.87
N THR A 480 -9.42 -0.09 -1.31
CA THR A 480 -10.20 -1.00 -0.46
C THR A 480 -9.38 -1.87 0.52
N HIS A 481 -8.06 -1.98 0.36
CA HIS A 481 -7.16 -2.71 1.28
C HIS A 481 -6.03 -1.82 1.84
N ARG A 482 -6.20 -0.50 1.75
CA ARG A 482 -5.18 0.53 2.00
C ARG A 482 -5.76 1.74 2.73
N PHE A 483 -6.79 1.53 3.53
CA PHE A 483 -7.51 2.59 4.22
C PHE A 483 -6.61 3.41 5.15
N ARG A 484 -5.53 2.82 5.69
CA ARG A 484 -4.52 3.55 6.50
C ARG A 484 -3.91 4.76 5.79
N TYR A 485 -3.70 4.70 4.47
CA TYR A 485 -3.14 5.83 3.73
C TYR A 485 -4.17 6.95 3.51
N ILE A 486 -5.47 6.63 3.45
CA ILE A 486 -6.55 7.63 3.48
C ILE A 486 -6.54 8.36 4.82
N VAL A 487 -6.38 7.62 5.92
CA VAL A 487 -6.28 8.21 7.26
C VAL A 487 -5.07 9.14 7.37
N VAL A 488 -3.90 8.72 6.88
CA VAL A 488 -2.67 9.55 6.86
C VAL A 488 -2.88 10.81 6.03
N PHE A 489 -3.40 10.68 4.81
CA PHE A 489 -3.63 11.81 3.92
C PHE A 489 -4.66 12.78 4.50
N GLY A 490 -5.74 12.26 5.08
CA GLY A 490 -6.74 13.05 5.76
C GLY A 490 -6.20 13.79 6.98
N CYS A 491 -5.36 13.12 7.80
CA CYS A 491 -4.66 13.77 8.91
C CYS A 491 -3.73 14.88 8.40
N PHE A 492 -2.97 14.62 7.33
CA PHE A 492 -2.11 15.60 6.69
C PHE A 492 -2.87 16.85 6.22
N LEU A 493 -4.06 16.70 5.64
CA LEU A 493 -4.91 17.83 5.25
C LEU A 493 -5.38 18.65 6.46
N CYS A 494 -5.76 17.99 7.56
CA CYS A 494 -6.16 18.66 8.79
C CYS A 494 -5.01 19.47 9.40
N LEU A 495 -3.81 18.87 9.49
CA LEU A 495 -2.58 19.52 9.94
C LEU A 495 -2.23 20.73 9.05
N THR A 496 -2.30 20.54 7.72
CA THR A 496 -2.04 21.61 6.74
C THR A 496 -3.00 22.78 6.95
N ALA A 497 -4.29 22.52 7.19
CA ALA A 497 -5.27 23.58 7.40
C ALA A 497 -5.10 24.34 8.72
N ILE A 498 -4.79 23.67 9.83
CA ILE A 498 -4.48 24.36 11.10
C ILE A 498 -3.25 25.26 10.92
N ASN A 499 -2.21 24.76 10.25
CA ASN A 499 -1.00 25.55 9.99
C ASN A 499 -1.26 26.71 9.01
N SER A 500 -2.09 26.49 7.98
CA SER A 500 -2.52 27.53 7.05
C SER A 500 -3.22 28.67 7.76
N ASN A 501 -4.20 28.37 8.63
CA ASN A 501 -4.91 29.37 9.46
C ASN A 501 -3.97 30.24 10.29
N TYR A 502 -2.91 29.64 10.82
CA TYR A 502 -1.85 30.34 11.54
C TYR A 502 -1.08 31.29 10.61
N ILE A 503 -0.67 30.82 9.43
CA ILE A 503 0.18 31.53 8.45
C ILE A 503 -0.57 32.64 7.70
N THR A 504 -1.89 32.51 7.48
CA THR A 504 -2.71 33.49 6.72
C THR A 504 -2.50 34.93 7.21
N MET A 505 -2.34 35.14 8.52
CA MET A 505 -2.06 36.46 9.10
C MET A 505 -0.76 37.09 8.57
N ASN A 506 0.29 36.29 8.40
CA ASN A 506 1.61 36.79 7.99
C ASN A 506 1.57 37.40 6.58
N PHE A 507 0.78 36.81 5.68
CA PHE A 507 0.60 37.34 4.32
C PHE A 507 -0.40 38.50 4.28
N THR A 508 -1.51 38.38 5.01
CA THR A 508 -2.61 39.37 4.97
C THR A 508 -2.26 40.72 5.58
N PHE A 509 -1.18 40.85 6.38
CA PHE A 509 -0.64 42.15 6.78
C PHE A 509 -0.41 43.09 5.61
N ILE A 510 -0.05 42.56 4.44
CA ILE A 510 0.16 43.33 3.21
C ILE A 510 -1.19 43.92 2.76
N CYS A 511 -2.20 43.08 2.61
CA CYS A 511 -3.51 43.48 2.11
C CYS A 511 -4.28 44.38 3.10
N MET A 512 -4.05 44.20 4.41
CA MET A 512 -4.74 44.94 5.47
C MET A 512 -4.29 46.40 5.54
N LYS A 513 -3.00 46.67 5.25
CA LYS A 513 -2.43 48.01 5.29
C LYS A 513 -3.10 48.99 4.32
N ASP A 514 -3.56 48.49 3.17
CA ASP A 514 -4.18 49.31 2.12
C ASP A 514 -5.70 49.45 2.29
N ASP A 515 -6.30 48.78 3.27
CA ASP A 515 -7.74 48.88 3.56
C ASP A 515 -8.05 50.18 4.32
N MET A 516 -8.74 51.11 3.66
CA MET A 516 -9.13 52.40 4.22
C MET A 516 -10.51 52.40 4.92
N ASP A 517 -11.19 51.25 5.00
CA ASP A 517 -12.44 51.13 5.74
C ASP A 517 -12.21 51.37 7.24
N GLY A 518 -12.69 52.52 7.74
CA GLY A 518 -12.52 52.93 9.13
C GLY A 518 -11.15 53.52 9.47
N ALA A 519 -10.47 54.12 8.47
CA ALA A 519 -9.20 54.81 8.63
C ALA A 519 -9.18 55.85 9.77
N ILE A 520 -8.06 55.92 10.48
CA ILE A 520 -7.85 56.81 11.62
C ILE A 520 -6.94 57.97 11.19
N LYS A 521 -7.11 59.15 11.78
CA LYS A 521 -6.16 60.26 11.59
C LYS A 521 -4.95 60.06 12.49
N ASN A 522 -3.75 60.03 11.90
CA ASN A 522 -2.49 60.10 12.61
C ASN A 522 -2.26 61.50 13.22
N ASP A 523 -1.27 61.61 14.11
CA ASP A 523 -0.90 62.86 14.79
C ASP A 523 -0.60 64.04 13.83
N ASN A 524 -0.20 63.74 12.59
CA ASN A 524 0.04 64.72 11.52
C ASN A 524 -1.20 65.04 10.66
N GLY A 525 -2.39 64.52 11.03
CA GLY A 525 -3.66 64.75 10.33
C GLY A 525 -3.90 63.90 9.08
N THR A 526 -2.97 63.04 8.69
CA THR A 526 -3.11 62.09 7.56
C THR A 526 -3.99 60.90 7.94
N LEU A 527 -4.88 60.49 7.04
CA LEU A 527 -5.68 59.28 7.18
C LEU A 527 -4.80 58.06 6.89
N VAL A 528 -4.68 57.17 7.87
CA VAL A 528 -3.93 55.90 7.77
C VAL A 528 -4.89 54.76 8.07
N SER A 529 -4.68 53.61 7.41
CA SER A 529 -5.45 52.42 7.69
C SER A 529 -5.36 52.07 9.17
N ARG A 530 -6.50 51.71 9.76
CA ARG A 530 -6.57 51.20 11.13
C ARG A 530 -5.81 49.89 11.33
N TYR A 531 -5.50 49.20 10.24
CA TYR A 531 -4.82 47.91 10.24
C TYR A 531 -3.33 48.02 9.88
N ASP A 532 -2.79 49.23 9.74
CA ASP A 532 -1.36 49.47 9.52
C ASP A 532 -0.58 49.31 10.84
N TYR A 533 -0.35 48.05 11.21
CA TYR A 533 0.38 47.71 12.44
C TYR A 533 1.87 48.04 12.32
N THR A 534 2.46 48.50 13.42
CA THR A 534 3.92 48.69 13.51
C THR A 534 4.67 47.34 13.44
N PRO A 535 5.96 47.32 13.05
CA PRO A 535 6.77 46.10 13.05
C PRO A 535 6.79 45.37 14.41
N MET A 536 6.72 46.12 15.52
CA MET A 536 6.67 45.57 16.88
C MET A 536 5.31 44.91 17.17
N GLU A 537 4.20 45.54 16.78
CA GLU A 537 2.87 44.97 16.93
C GLU A 537 2.68 43.71 16.09
N LYS A 538 3.18 43.71 14.85
CA LYS A 538 3.23 42.50 14.00
C LYS A 538 3.98 41.36 14.71
N SER A 539 5.08 41.67 15.40
CA SER A 539 5.86 40.69 16.17
C SER A 539 5.07 40.11 17.36
N TYR A 540 4.34 40.95 18.11
CA TYR A 540 3.48 40.48 19.22
C TYR A 540 2.33 39.58 18.73
N ILE A 541 1.72 39.90 17.59
CA ILE A 541 0.68 39.08 16.94
C ILE A 541 1.21 37.68 16.59
N VAL A 542 2.48 37.57 16.21
CA VAL A 542 3.15 36.28 15.95
C VAL A 542 3.49 35.55 17.26
N TRP A 543 4.04 36.26 18.26
CA TRP A 543 4.41 35.66 19.55
C TRP A 543 3.22 35.12 20.35
N ALA A 544 2.05 35.75 20.25
CA ALA A 544 0.83 35.27 20.92
C ALA A 544 0.49 33.82 20.57
N VAL A 545 0.71 33.41 19.31
CA VAL A 545 0.50 32.02 18.85
C VAL A 545 1.49 31.07 19.53
N ALA A 546 2.76 31.45 19.63
CA ALA A 546 3.78 30.63 20.28
C ALA A 546 3.45 30.40 21.77
N ALA A 547 3.03 31.45 22.48
CA ALA A 547 2.59 31.36 23.88
C ALA A 547 1.36 30.44 24.04
N GLY A 548 0.37 30.56 23.15
CA GLY A 548 -0.79 29.67 23.14
C GLY A 548 -0.41 28.21 22.90
N THR A 549 0.53 27.95 22.00
CA THR A 549 0.98 26.58 21.68
C THR A 549 1.59 25.88 22.90
N ILE A 550 2.41 26.59 23.66
CA ILE A 550 3.03 26.06 24.89
C ILE A 550 1.95 25.64 25.90
N LEU A 551 0.97 26.53 26.16
CA LEU A 551 -0.06 26.28 27.15
C LEU A 551 -1.08 25.22 26.70
N GLY A 552 -1.38 25.16 25.41
CA GLY A 552 -2.35 24.21 24.83
C GLY A 552 -1.87 22.76 24.86
N THR A 553 -0.56 22.54 24.88
CA THR A 553 0.07 21.21 24.82
C THR A 553 -0.43 20.28 25.93
N PHE A 554 -0.61 20.78 27.15
CA PHE A 554 -1.04 19.96 28.30
C PHE A 554 -2.51 19.51 28.22
N PRO A 555 -3.51 20.41 28.12
CA PRO A 555 -4.92 20.01 28.07
C PRO A 555 -5.27 19.20 26.82
N ILE A 556 -4.65 19.48 25.68
CA ILE A 556 -4.91 18.73 24.44
C ILE A 556 -4.33 17.30 24.53
N ASN A 557 -3.12 17.13 25.07
CA ASN A 557 -2.57 15.80 25.30
C ASN A 557 -3.38 14.98 26.30
N TRP A 558 -3.86 15.62 27.37
CA TRP A 558 -4.79 14.98 28.30
C TRP A 558 -6.06 14.50 27.57
N GLY A 559 -6.61 15.33 26.67
CA GLY A 559 -7.73 14.96 25.81
C GLY A 559 -7.42 13.74 24.93
N TYR A 560 -6.26 13.71 24.28
CA TYR A 560 -5.84 12.60 23.42
C TYR A 560 -5.72 11.26 24.15
N ILE A 561 -5.30 11.27 25.41
CA ILE A 561 -5.12 10.05 26.21
C ILE A 561 -6.47 9.44 26.59
N HIS A 562 -7.46 10.27 26.97
CA HIS A 562 -8.74 9.78 27.47
C HIS A 562 -9.80 9.58 26.37
N TYR A 563 -9.75 10.38 25.31
CA TYR A 563 -10.80 10.43 24.29
C TYR A 563 -10.31 10.06 22.88
N GLY A 564 -9.04 9.68 22.72
CA GLY A 564 -8.44 9.39 21.41
C GLY A 564 -8.22 10.65 20.57
N ALA A 565 -7.90 10.52 19.29
CA ALA A 565 -7.68 11.63 18.37
C ALA A 565 -8.97 12.20 17.77
N ARG A 566 -10.02 11.40 17.65
CA ARG A 566 -11.21 11.76 16.87
C ARG A 566 -11.85 13.08 17.32
N PHE A 567 -12.14 13.23 18.61
CA PHE A 567 -12.81 14.42 19.14
C PHE A 567 -11.85 15.54 19.59
N PRO A 568 -10.74 15.27 20.31
CA PRO A 568 -9.80 16.32 20.70
C PRO A 568 -9.19 17.05 19.50
N PHE A 569 -8.86 16.34 18.42
CA PHE A 569 -8.34 16.99 17.20
C PHE A 569 -9.42 17.81 16.51
N LEU A 570 -10.67 17.33 16.48
CA LEU A 570 -11.82 18.09 15.97
C LEU A 570 -12.06 19.38 16.76
N ILE A 571 -11.94 19.32 18.10
CA ILE A 571 -12.08 20.50 18.96
C ILE A 571 -10.98 21.52 18.63
N ALA A 572 -9.72 21.06 18.48
CA ALA A 572 -8.62 21.93 18.08
C ALA A 572 -8.85 22.54 16.68
N GLY A 573 -9.27 21.74 15.70
CA GLY A 573 -9.61 22.21 14.36
C GLY A 573 -10.75 23.23 14.35
N THR A 574 -11.79 22.99 15.17
CA THR A 574 -12.91 23.92 15.34
C THR A 574 -12.46 25.22 15.99
N LEU A 575 -11.62 25.14 17.03
CA LEU A 575 -11.04 26.30 17.69
C LEU A 575 -10.19 27.13 16.72
N SER A 576 -9.38 26.47 15.89
CA SER A 576 -8.59 27.10 14.83
C SER A 576 -9.48 27.78 13.79
N ALA A 577 -10.51 27.10 13.28
CA ALA A 577 -11.42 27.65 12.27
C ALA A 577 -12.21 28.86 12.81
N LEU A 578 -12.76 28.76 14.02
CA LEU A 578 -13.54 29.83 14.65
C LEU A 578 -12.65 31.05 14.94
N SER A 579 -11.49 30.84 15.56
CA SER A 579 -10.57 31.95 15.84
C SER A 579 -10.09 32.62 14.56
N THR A 580 -9.84 31.86 13.48
CA THR A 580 -9.47 32.39 12.16
C THR A 580 -10.61 33.20 11.53
N ALA A 581 -11.84 32.68 11.53
CA ALA A 581 -13.01 33.39 11.00
C ALA A 581 -13.32 34.67 11.78
N LEU A 582 -12.97 34.73 13.06
CA LEU A 582 -13.15 35.92 13.90
C LEU A 582 -12.01 36.95 13.76
N VAL A 583 -10.90 36.64 13.10
CA VAL A 583 -9.77 37.57 12.92
C VAL A 583 -10.20 38.90 12.26
N PRO A 584 -10.96 38.91 11.15
CA PRO A 584 -11.41 40.17 10.54
C PRO A 584 -12.20 41.06 11.50
N PHE A 585 -13.11 40.44 12.27
CA PHE A 585 -13.88 41.15 13.30
C PHE A 585 -12.96 41.67 14.42
N ALA A 586 -12.04 40.84 14.90
CA ALA A 586 -11.14 41.21 15.98
C ALA A 586 -10.19 42.35 15.63
N ALA A 587 -9.64 42.33 14.40
CA ALA A 587 -8.82 43.42 13.87
C ALA A 587 -9.61 44.74 13.83
N SER A 588 -10.90 44.69 13.50
CA SER A 588 -11.77 45.88 13.51
C SER A 588 -12.23 46.32 14.91
N PHE A 589 -12.26 45.39 15.87
CA PHE A 589 -12.76 45.65 17.22
C PHE A 589 -11.67 46.23 18.13
N SER A 590 -10.62 45.46 18.43
CA SER A 590 -9.49 45.92 19.22
C SER A 590 -8.23 45.05 19.09
N TYR A 591 -7.06 45.69 19.16
CA TYR A 591 -5.77 45.02 19.09
C TYR A 591 -5.54 43.96 20.19
N PRO A 592 -5.88 44.21 21.48
CA PRO A 592 -5.77 43.16 22.52
C PRO A 592 -6.68 41.95 22.26
N PHE A 593 -7.87 42.16 21.69
CA PHE A 593 -8.76 41.07 21.34
C PHE A 593 -8.21 40.24 20.18
N LEU A 594 -7.55 40.88 19.21
CA LEU A 594 -6.80 40.20 18.15
C LEU A 594 -5.68 39.33 18.74
N LEU A 595 -4.88 39.85 19.68
CA LEU A 595 -3.85 39.06 20.38
C LEU A 595 -4.45 37.85 21.11
N GLY A 596 -5.61 38.04 21.75
CA GLY A 596 -6.36 36.94 22.38
C GLY A 596 -6.76 35.84 21.39
N LEU A 597 -7.25 36.19 20.20
CA LEU A 597 -7.57 35.20 19.16
C LEU A 597 -6.32 34.51 18.60
N ARG A 598 -5.21 35.24 18.44
CA ARG A 598 -3.93 34.63 18.03
C ARG A 598 -3.43 33.63 19.06
N PHE A 599 -3.58 33.94 20.35
CA PHE A 599 -3.29 33.00 21.43
C PHE A 599 -4.15 31.74 21.33
N VAL A 600 -5.44 31.89 21.03
CA VAL A 600 -6.37 30.77 20.81
C VAL A 600 -5.98 29.92 19.59
N GLN A 601 -5.55 30.53 18.49
CA GLN A 601 -4.99 29.81 17.34
C GLN A 601 -3.75 28.99 17.74
N GLY A 602 -2.92 29.53 18.64
CA GLY A 602 -1.80 28.81 19.25
C GLY A 602 -2.22 27.59 20.05
N LEU A 603 -3.26 27.70 20.89
CA LEU A 603 -3.82 26.56 21.61
C LEU A 603 -4.21 25.44 20.63
N ALA A 604 -4.91 25.78 19.55
CA ALA A 604 -5.28 24.81 18.52
C ALA A 604 -4.07 24.17 17.83
N TYR A 605 -3.04 24.97 17.50
CA TYR A 605 -1.83 24.49 16.84
C TYR A 605 -1.03 23.46 17.67
N SER A 606 -1.12 23.51 19.00
CA SER A 606 -0.47 22.52 19.87
C SER A 606 -0.98 21.07 19.69
N ALA A 607 -2.13 20.88 19.02
CA ALA A 607 -2.72 19.58 18.77
C ALA A 607 -1.99 18.77 17.68
N ASP A 608 -1.21 19.42 16.82
CA ASP A 608 -0.69 18.86 15.57
C ASP A 608 0.30 17.71 15.80
N PHE A 609 1.37 17.94 16.56
CA PHE A 609 2.39 16.91 16.80
C PHE A 609 1.88 15.72 17.62
N ALA A 610 0.95 15.97 18.54
CA ALA A 610 0.30 14.91 19.31
C ALA A 610 -0.63 14.06 18.44
N ALA A 611 -1.36 14.67 17.49
CA ALA A 611 -2.13 13.94 16.48
C ALA A 611 -1.24 13.06 15.60
N ILE A 612 -0.09 13.58 15.13
CA ILE A 612 0.90 12.82 14.34
C ILE A 612 1.34 11.56 15.10
N GLY A 613 1.71 11.70 16.37
CA GLY A 613 2.14 10.59 17.20
C GLY A 613 1.03 9.55 17.38
N LEU A 614 -0.18 9.99 17.73
CA LEU A 614 -1.31 9.10 18.01
C LEU A 614 -1.81 8.36 16.76
N VAL A 615 -1.94 9.06 15.63
CA VAL A 615 -2.32 8.45 14.34
C VAL A 615 -1.27 7.45 13.87
N THR A 616 0.01 7.78 13.99
CA THR A 616 1.09 6.85 13.63
C THR A 616 1.02 5.58 14.48
N VAL A 617 0.92 5.73 15.80
CA VAL A 617 0.88 4.59 16.72
C VAL A 617 -0.35 3.69 16.50
N ARG A 618 -1.51 4.28 16.18
CA ARG A 618 -2.75 3.54 15.96
C ARG A 618 -2.84 2.91 14.56
N TRP A 619 -2.47 3.65 13.51
CA TRP A 619 -2.75 3.29 12.11
C TRP A 619 -1.53 2.84 11.29
N ALA A 620 -0.30 3.08 11.73
CA ALA A 620 0.90 2.62 11.03
C ALA A 620 1.29 1.17 11.46
N PRO A 621 1.72 0.31 10.52
CA PRO A 621 2.53 -0.85 10.83
C PRO A 621 3.86 -0.43 11.47
N LEU A 622 4.41 -1.22 12.40
CA LEU A 622 5.66 -0.87 13.08
C LEU A 622 6.83 -0.61 12.09
N ALA A 623 6.91 -1.41 11.02
CA ALA A 623 7.91 -1.26 9.97
C ALA A 623 7.75 0.03 9.11
N GLU A 624 6.55 0.63 9.07
CA GLU A 624 6.24 1.81 8.24
C GLU A 624 6.08 3.10 9.08
N THR A 625 6.36 3.06 10.39
CA THR A 625 6.22 4.20 11.33
C THR A 625 6.95 5.45 10.84
N GLY A 626 8.18 5.30 10.33
CA GLY A 626 8.98 6.43 9.82
C GLY A 626 8.36 7.11 8.59
N VAL A 627 7.71 6.34 7.71
CA VAL A 627 7.04 6.87 6.51
C VAL A 627 5.82 7.69 6.89
N PHE A 628 5.04 7.23 7.86
CA PHE A 628 3.86 7.94 8.36
C PHE A 628 4.23 9.26 9.01
N ILE A 629 5.26 9.25 9.87
CA ILE A 629 5.78 10.47 10.51
C ILE A 629 6.27 11.44 9.44
N ALA A 630 7.10 11.00 8.49
CA ALA A 630 7.64 11.86 7.44
C ALA A 630 6.56 12.47 6.52
N ALA A 631 5.55 11.68 6.15
CA ALA A 631 4.44 12.15 5.34
C ALA A 631 3.63 13.24 6.07
N MET A 632 3.30 13.02 7.34
CA MET A 632 2.49 13.97 8.11
C MET A 632 3.27 15.21 8.54
N THR A 633 4.57 15.12 8.87
CA THR A 633 5.39 16.29 9.24
C THR A 633 5.74 17.21 8.08
N SER A 634 5.49 16.78 6.83
CA SER A 634 5.67 17.61 5.63
C SER A 634 4.59 18.68 5.43
N PHE A 635 3.61 18.79 6.33
CA PHE A 635 2.51 19.76 6.24
C PHE A 635 2.96 21.23 6.24
N THR A 636 4.03 21.56 6.95
CA THR A 636 4.53 22.94 7.07
C THR A 636 4.88 23.58 5.72
N PRO A 637 5.79 23.01 4.89
CA PRO A 637 6.11 23.62 3.59
C PRO A 637 4.89 23.65 2.65
N VAL A 638 4.06 22.61 2.65
CA VAL A 638 2.88 22.53 1.77
C VAL A 638 1.85 23.59 2.10
N SER A 639 1.58 23.81 3.40
CA SER A 639 0.66 24.85 3.84
C SER A 639 1.10 26.24 3.36
N THR A 640 2.39 26.60 3.45
CA THR A 640 2.89 27.90 2.97
C THR A 640 2.74 28.05 1.45
N THR A 641 3.06 26.99 0.69
CA THR A 641 2.94 26.99 -0.78
C THR A 641 1.51 27.23 -1.25
N ILE A 642 0.51 26.77 -0.50
CA ILE A 642 -0.91 26.97 -0.82
C ILE A 642 -1.41 28.31 -0.28
N THR A 643 -1.09 28.62 0.97
CA THR A 643 -1.68 29.73 1.74
C THR A 643 -1.32 31.09 1.13
N ASN A 644 -0.07 31.28 0.73
CA ASN A 644 0.39 32.59 0.26
C ASN A 644 -0.24 32.98 -1.10
N PRO A 645 -0.23 32.13 -2.15
CA PRO A 645 -0.91 32.45 -3.41
C PRO A 645 -2.42 32.59 -3.28
N VAL A 646 -3.06 31.68 -2.53
CA VAL A 646 -4.52 31.72 -2.34
C VAL A 646 -4.94 32.99 -1.60
N SER A 647 -4.20 33.36 -0.55
CA SER A 647 -4.46 34.63 0.16
C SER A 647 -4.21 35.83 -0.76
N GLY A 648 -3.18 35.80 -1.60
CA GLY A 648 -2.90 36.83 -2.60
C GLY A 648 -4.03 37.05 -3.59
N TRP A 649 -4.52 35.98 -4.22
CA TRP A 649 -5.65 36.04 -5.16
C TRP A 649 -6.94 36.53 -4.51
N ILE A 650 -7.22 36.10 -3.27
CA ILE A 650 -8.43 36.53 -2.57
C ILE A 650 -8.33 38.00 -2.17
N CYS A 651 -7.17 38.44 -1.69
CA CYS A 651 -6.94 39.84 -1.33
C CYS A 651 -7.15 40.81 -2.50
N ASP A 652 -6.69 40.44 -3.70
CA ASP A 652 -6.81 41.27 -4.91
C ASP A 652 -8.22 41.24 -5.54
N SER A 653 -9.00 40.20 -5.21
CA SER A 653 -10.38 40.09 -5.68
C SER A 653 -11.31 41.12 -5.03
N SER A 654 -12.50 41.30 -5.62
CA SER A 654 -13.57 42.14 -5.05
C SER A 654 -14.05 41.71 -3.66
N LEU A 655 -13.62 40.55 -3.18
CA LEU A 655 -13.91 40.04 -1.84
C LEU A 655 -13.02 40.68 -0.76
N GLY A 656 -11.79 41.06 -1.10
CA GLY A 656 -10.83 41.68 -0.18
C GLY A 656 -10.22 40.72 0.86
N TRP A 657 -9.31 41.25 1.68
CA TRP A 657 -8.47 40.47 2.61
C TRP A 657 -9.24 39.67 3.66
N LYS A 658 -10.44 40.15 4.06
CA LYS A 658 -11.29 39.49 5.07
C LYS A 658 -11.65 38.06 4.63
N TRP A 659 -11.85 37.86 3.32
CA TRP A 659 -12.17 36.55 2.76
C TRP A 659 -10.99 35.59 2.71
N ALA A 660 -9.74 36.06 2.79
CA ALA A 660 -8.60 35.16 2.94
C ALA A 660 -8.75 34.35 4.24
N PHE A 661 -9.20 34.99 5.33
CA PHE A 661 -9.50 34.30 6.59
C PHE A 661 -10.72 33.38 6.50
N TYR A 662 -11.81 33.85 5.89
CA TYR A 662 -13.02 33.02 5.73
C TYR A 662 -12.78 31.77 4.88
N ALA A 663 -12.05 31.89 3.78
CA ALA A 663 -11.74 30.76 2.90
C ALA A 663 -10.92 29.66 3.62
N HIS A 664 -9.88 30.06 4.37
CA HIS A 664 -9.06 29.11 5.13
C HIS A 664 -9.85 28.50 6.31
N ALA A 665 -10.70 29.27 6.99
CA ALA A 665 -11.60 28.74 8.01
C ALA A 665 -12.61 27.74 7.44
N ILE A 666 -13.21 28.01 6.27
CA ILE A 666 -14.12 27.09 5.58
C ILE A 666 -13.40 25.81 5.17
N ALA A 667 -12.20 25.92 4.58
CA ALA A 667 -11.40 24.75 4.21
C ALA A 667 -11.07 23.88 5.44
N THR A 668 -10.74 24.52 6.57
CA THR A 668 -10.54 23.82 7.85
C THR A 668 -11.79 23.07 8.28
N VAL A 669 -12.97 23.71 8.25
CA VAL A 669 -14.24 23.05 8.58
C VAL A 669 -14.49 21.85 7.66
N ILE A 670 -14.28 21.98 6.35
CA ILE A 670 -14.47 20.88 5.38
C ILE A 670 -13.57 19.69 5.71
N PHE A 671 -12.27 19.92 5.96
CA PHE A 671 -11.35 18.83 6.29
C PHE A 671 -11.68 18.17 7.62
N PHE A 672 -12.09 18.94 8.63
CA PHE A 672 -12.48 18.40 9.93
C PHE A 672 -13.86 17.71 9.95
N LEU A 673 -14.79 18.10 9.08
CA LEU A 673 -16.01 17.33 8.80
C LEU A 673 -15.66 15.99 8.13
N GLY A 674 -14.69 16.02 7.20
CA GLY A 674 -14.09 14.81 6.62
C GLY A 674 -13.50 13.92 7.71
N TRP A 675 -12.65 14.47 8.58
CA TRP A 675 -12.03 13.76 9.71
C TRP A 675 -13.06 13.04 10.57
N LEU A 676 -14.14 13.73 10.96
CA LEU A 676 -15.22 13.12 11.73
C LEU A 676 -15.91 11.97 10.97
N TRP A 677 -15.99 12.05 9.64
CA TRP A 677 -16.61 11.02 8.82
C TRP A 677 -15.73 9.78 8.63
N TYR A 678 -14.44 9.93 8.31
CA TYR A 678 -13.58 8.79 7.95
C TYR A 678 -12.62 8.30 9.05
N TYR A 679 -12.30 9.09 10.07
CA TYR A 679 -11.30 8.70 11.07
C TYR A 679 -11.92 8.03 12.29
N THR A 680 -11.40 6.87 12.70
CA THR A 680 -11.73 6.24 13.99
C THR A 680 -10.46 5.93 14.76
N ASP A 681 -10.52 6.02 16.09
CA ASP A 681 -9.35 5.78 16.94
C ASP A 681 -8.84 4.34 16.87
N ASN A 682 -9.76 3.37 16.75
CA ASN A 682 -9.43 1.95 16.67
C ASN A 682 -9.66 1.40 15.25
N PRO A 683 -8.60 0.97 14.54
CA PRO A 683 -8.72 0.38 13.21
C PRO A 683 -9.61 -0.87 13.18
N SER A 684 -9.68 -1.64 14.27
CA SER A 684 -10.51 -2.86 14.39
C SER A 684 -12.01 -2.57 14.33
N THR A 685 -12.43 -1.38 14.75
CA THR A 685 -13.83 -0.95 14.74
C THR A 685 -14.23 -0.28 13.43
N HIS A 686 -13.26 0.02 12.55
CA HIS A 686 -13.52 0.79 11.35
C HIS A 686 -14.18 -0.08 10.26
N PRO A 687 -15.34 0.30 9.71
CA PRO A 687 -16.13 -0.55 8.79
C PRO A 687 -15.42 -0.82 7.46
N ARG A 688 -14.46 0.02 7.05
CA ARG A 688 -13.68 -0.13 5.81
C ARG A 688 -12.28 -0.73 6.01
N VAL A 689 -11.90 -1.08 7.24
CA VAL A 689 -10.64 -1.80 7.49
C VAL A 689 -10.92 -3.29 7.41
N ASP A 690 -10.28 -3.97 6.47
CA ASP A 690 -10.43 -5.41 6.30
C ASP A 690 -9.51 -6.19 7.23
N SER A 691 -9.73 -7.50 7.33
CA SER A 691 -8.97 -8.36 8.24
C SER A 691 -7.48 -8.45 7.86
N LYS A 692 -7.16 -8.29 6.56
CA LYS A 692 -5.77 -8.32 6.06
C LYS A 692 -5.01 -7.06 6.44
N GLU A 693 -5.61 -5.89 6.23
CA GLU A 693 -5.07 -4.59 6.64
C GLU A 693 -4.97 -4.49 8.16
N LEU A 694 -5.99 -4.96 8.89
CA LEU A 694 -5.95 -4.98 10.35
C LEU A 694 -4.78 -5.83 10.87
N LYS A 695 -4.57 -7.03 10.30
CA LYS A 695 -3.44 -7.90 10.65
C LYS A 695 -2.11 -7.19 10.43
N LYS A 696 -1.96 -6.48 9.30
CA LYS A 696 -0.74 -5.71 8.99
C LYS A 696 -0.52 -4.53 9.94
N ILE A 697 -1.59 -3.83 10.33
CA ILE A 697 -1.51 -2.70 11.29
C ILE A 697 -1.14 -3.20 12.69
N GLN A 698 -1.63 -4.37 13.10
CA GLN A 698 -1.42 -4.93 14.44
C GLN A 698 -0.18 -5.82 14.55
N GLU A 699 0.49 -6.13 13.44
CA GLU A 699 1.68 -6.96 13.40
C GLU A 699 2.80 -6.40 14.31
N GLY A 700 3.26 -7.23 15.24
CA GLY A 700 4.30 -6.90 16.21
C GLY A 700 3.87 -5.97 17.36
N LYS A 701 2.59 -5.54 17.43
CA LYS A 701 2.08 -4.70 18.53
C LYS A 701 1.67 -5.53 19.75
N THR A 702 1.80 -4.97 20.94
CA THR A 702 1.46 -5.65 22.20
C THR A 702 -0.05 -5.81 22.38
N GLU A 703 -0.47 -6.79 23.18
CA GLU A 703 -1.89 -7.05 23.45
C GLU A 703 -2.58 -5.87 24.16
N ALA A 704 -1.86 -5.20 25.06
CA ALA A 704 -2.31 -3.96 25.71
C ALA A 704 -2.58 -2.83 24.70
N HIS A 705 -1.72 -2.71 23.68
CA HIS A 705 -1.91 -1.76 22.58
C HIS A 705 -3.16 -2.09 21.74
N ILE A 706 -3.38 -3.37 21.46
CA ILE A 706 -4.54 -3.85 20.67
C ILE A 706 -5.86 -3.65 21.44
N LYS A 707 -5.86 -3.89 22.75
CA LYS A 707 -7.02 -3.69 23.64
C LYS A 707 -7.30 -2.22 23.95
N GLY A 708 -6.38 -1.32 23.60
CA GLY A 708 -6.54 0.12 23.77
C GLY A 708 -6.44 0.57 25.23
N ASP A 709 -5.60 -0.08 26.02
CA ASP A 709 -5.33 0.33 27.40
C ASP A 709 -4.83 1.79 27.44
N SER A 710 -5.54 2.64 28.18
CA SER A 710 -5.25 4.06 28.32
C SER A 710 -4.33 4.35 29.51
N PHE A 711 -3.91 3.33 30.25
CA PHE A 711 -2.99 3.51 31.36
C PHE A 711 -1.62 3.97 30.85
N VAL A 712 -1.28 5.21 31.17
CA VAL A 712 0.03 5.79 30.89
C VAL A 712 0.86 5.70 32.17
N PRO A 713 1.89 4.85 32.23
CA PRO A 713 2.74 4.74 33.41
C PRO A 713 3.73 5.90 33.43
N TYR A 714 3.24 7.12 33.68
CA TYR A 714 4.04 8.36 33.65
C TYR A 714 5.33 8.24 34.45
N LEU A 715 5.25 7.63 35.65
CA LEU A 715 6.42 7.45 36.50
C LEU A 715 7.47 6.51 35.89
N GLU A 716 7.05 5.44 35.21
CA GLU A 716 7.98 4.49 34.58
C GLU A 716 8.51 5.03 33.24
N ILE A 717 7.70 5.78 32.49
CA ILE A 717 8.14 6.52 31.29
C ILE A 717 9.22 7.54 31.68
N CYS A 718 8.99 8.30 32.76
CA CYS A 718 9.97 9.24 33.31
C CYS A 718 11.18 8.58 33.97
N LYS A 719 11.19 7.25 34.19
CA LYS A 719 12.37 6.49 34.65
C LYS A 719 13.09 5.78 33.51
N ASN A 720 12.42 5.57 32.38
CA ASN A 720 12.96 4.83 31.25
C ASN A 720 14.13 5.62 30.63
N LYS A 721 15.34 5.04 30.68
CA LYS A 721 16.56 5.70 30.21
C LYS A 721 16.50 6.09 28.73
N THR A 722 15.86 5.29 27.88
CA THR A 722 15.75 5.58 26.45
C THR A 722 14.80 6.75 26.20
N ILE A 723 13.65 6.78 26.88
CA ILE A 723 12.70 7.89 26.76
C ILE A 723 13.28 9.15 27.37
N LEU A 724 13.92 9.05 28.53
CA LEU A 724 14.66 10.15 29.12
C LEU A 724 15.78 10.63 28.21
N VAL A 725 16.49 9.76 27.47
CA VAL A 725 17.49 10.17 26.48
C VAL A 725 16.83 10.80 25.24
N VAL A 726 15.68 10.32 24.78
CA VAL A 726 14.96 10.93 23.65
C VAL A 726 14.39 12.29 24.04
N TRP A 727 13.76 12.41 25.20
CA TRP A 727 13.31 13.68 25.77
C TRP A 727 14.50 14.56 26.13
N PHE A 728 15.58 14.03 26.68
CA PHE A 728 16.83 14.78 26.89
C PHE A 728 17.52 15.11 25.57
N ASN A 729 17.24 14.44 24.46
CA ASN A 729 17.72 14.80 23.13
C ASN A 729 16.81 15.82 22.47
N SER A 730 15.48 15.80 22.69
CA SER A 730 14.54 16.81 22.17
C SER A 730 14.48 18.07 23.04
N PHE A 731 14.50 17.91 24.37
CA PHE A 731 14.80 18.95 25.35
C PHE A 731 16.26 19.34 25.25
N GLY A 732 17.20 18.43 25.03
CA GLY A 732 18.59 18.79 24.74
C GLY A 732 18.71 19.52 23.42
N GLU A 733 17.90 19.25 22.41
CA GLU A 733 17.83 20.05 21.19
C GLU A 733 17.22 21.42 21.52
N MET A 734 16.10 21.51 22.24
CA MET A 734 15.39 22.74 22.64
C MET A 734 15.99 23.53 23.82
N THR A 735 16.92 22.94 24.55
CA THR A 735 17.53 23.45 25.79
C THR A 735 19.04 23.48 25.66
N THR A 736 19.73 22.69 24.83
CA THR A 736 21.06 23.13 24.32
C THR A 736 20.90 24.48 23.63
N VAL A 737 19.70 24.76 23.08
CA VAL A 737 19.30 26.11 22.67
C VAL A 737 19.34 27.16 23.78
N THR A 738 18.76 26.84 24.93
CA THR A 738 18.55 27.80 26.02
C THR A 738 19.69 27.79 27.06
N LEU A 739 20.45 26.70 27.12
CA LEU A 739 21.46 26.32 28.12
C LEU A 739 22.87 26.54 27.56
N LEU A 740 23.09 26.54 26.23
CA LEU A 740 24.25 27.24 25.67
C LEU A 740 24.15 28.76 25.87
N LEU A 741 22.94 29.30 26.01
CA LEU A 741 22.72 30.71 26.37
C LEU A 741 22.86 30.99 27.88
N THR A 742 22.95 29.97 28.76
CA THR A 742 23.00 30.17 30.23
C THR A 742 24.15 29.45 30.96
N TYR A 743 24.61 28.28 30.53
CA TYR A 743 25.66 27.48 31.19
C TYR A 743 26.81 27.03 30.26
N MET A 744 27.03 27.74 29.14
CA MET A 744 28.26 27.62 28.35
C MET A 744 29.55 27.55 29.20
N PRO A 745 29.67 28.21 30.37
CA PRO A 745 30.86 28.10 31.22
C PRO A 745 31.18 26.69 31.76
N LEU A 746 30.22 25.74 31.82
CA LEU A 746 30.49 24.39 32.32
C LEU A 746 30.99 23.40 31.25
N TYR A 747 30.76 23.67 29.96
CA TYR A 747 31.08 22.75 28.84
C TYR A 747 32.19 23.25 27.90
N LEU A 748 32.71 24.46 28.14
CA LEU A 748 33.81 25.09 27.42
C LEU A 748 35.15 24.32 27.45
N ASN A 749 35.23 23.19 28.16
CA ASN A 749 36.44 22.36 28.24
C ASN A 749 36.42 21.10 27.35
N THR A 750 35.49 20.99 26.40
CA THR A 750 35.42 19.86 25.46
C THR A 750 36.13 20.17 24.14
N GLU A 751 37.00 19.25 23.69
CA GLU A 751 37.82 19.38 22.46
C GLU A 751 37.00 19.51 21.16
N ILE A 752 35.69 19.18 21.19
CA ILE A 752 34.78 19.33 20.05
C ILE A 752 34.45 20.80 19.77
N ILE A 753 34.18 21.60 20.82
CA ILE A 753 33.82 23.03 20.67
C ILE A 753 35.04 23.86 20.29
N LYS A 754 36.25 23.40 20.65
CA LYS A 754 37.52 24.01 20.23
C LYS A 754 37.90 23.71 18.79
N ASN A 755 37.22 22.74 18.14
CA ASN A 755 37.54 22.38 16.77
C ASN A 755 37.07 23.49 15.80
N PRO A 756 38.00 24.14 15.07
CA PRO A 756 37.67 25.28 14.21
C PRO A 756 36.70 24.91 13.09
N VAL A 757 36.73 23.66 12.60
CA VAL A 757 35.83 23.18 11.54
C VAL A 757 34.39 23.17 12.00
N ILE A 758 34.15 22.68 13.22
CA ILE A 758 32.80 22.59 13.80
C ILE A 758 32.21 23.97 14.09
N ILE A 759 33.02 24.90 14.61
CA ILE A 759 32.61 26.30 14.83
C ILE A 759 32.16 26.93 13.50
N VAL A 760 32.96 26.74 12.44
CA VAL A 760 32.67 27.32 11.13
C VAL A 760 31.43 26.68 10.49
N VAL A 761 31.20 25.38 10.69
CA VAL A 761 29.95 24.70 10.27
C VAL A 761 28.73 25.31 10.96
N TRP A 762 28.79 25.54 12.27
CA TRP A 762 27.68 26.16 13.02
C TRP A 762 27.44 27.61 12.61
N LEU A 763 28.50 28.38 12.37
CA LEU A 763 28.40 29.75 11.87
C LEU A 763 27.72 29.79 10.49
N ASN A 764 28.08 28.88 9.57
CA ASN A 764 27.42 28.77 8.26
C ASN A 764 25.93 28.44 8.41
N SER A 765 25.60 27.51 9.31
CA SER A 765 24.21 27.18 9.58
C SER A 765 23.40 28.32 10.18
N LEU A 766 23.97 29.09 11.11
CA LEU A 766 23.30 30.24 11.72
C LEU A 766 23.06 31.34 10.69
N ALA A 767 24.09 31.67 9.91
CA ALA A 767 24.05 32.68 8.86
C ALA A 767 23.00 32.34 7.78
N GLU A 768 23.01 31.09 7.31
CA GLU A 768 22.06 30.59 6.32
C GLU A 768 20.62 30.65 6.84
N MET A 769 20.36 30.17 8.06
CA MET A 769 19.01 30.08 8.61
C MET A 769 18.44 31.46 8.97
N PHE A 770 19.28 32.34 9.54
CA PHE A 770 18.91 33.73 9.80
C PHE A 770 18.49 34.45 8.50
N SER A 771 19.28 34.27 7.43
CA SER A 771 19.00 34.87 6.13
C SER A 771 17.77 34.25 5.45
N GLY A 772 17.61 32.93 5.52
CA GLY A 772 16.49 32.20 4.91
C GLY A 772 15.15 32.54 5.55
N ILE A 773 15.08 32.59 6.89
CA ILE A 773 13.87 32.99 7.63
C ILE A 773 13.56 34.47 7.39
N SER A 774 14.58 35.34 7.44
CA SER A 774 14.46 36.76 7.11
C SER A 774 13.84 36.97 5.74
N ILE A 775 14.41 36.34 4.72
CA ILE A 775 13.95 36.51 3.34
C ILE A 775 12.55 35.93 3.17
N LEU A 776 12.28 34.72 3.65
CA LEU A 776 10.95 34.12 3.47
C LEU A 776 9.84 34.93 4.14
N THR A 777 10.12 35.53 5.29
CA THR A 777 9.14 36.31 6.06
C THR A 777 8.87 37.68 5.43
N TYR A 778 9.91 38.38 4.98
CA TYR A 778 9.80 39.78 4.53
C TYR A 778 9.83 39.97 3.02
N MET A 779 10.12 38.93 2.23
CA MET A 779 10.11 38.96 0.76
C MET A 779 8.77 39.42 0.18
N PRO A 780 7.60 38.90 0.63
CA PRO A 780 6.31 39.37 0.12
C PRO A 780 6.09 40.87 0.40
N ILE A 781 6.50 41.35 1.57
CA ILE A 781 6.40 42.76 1.96
C ILE A 781 7.28 43.61 1.03
N TYR A 782 8.54 43.24 0.82
CA TYR A 782 9.46 43.97 -0.05
C TYR A 782 8.97 44.02 -1.52
N PHE A 783 8.47 42.90 -2.05
CA PHE A 783 7.93 42.83 -3.41
C PHE A 783 6.76 43.79 -3.59
N HIS A 784 5.89 43.89 -2.59
CA HIS A 784 4.76 44.78 -2.66
C HIS A 784 5.12 46.24 -2.36
N THR A 785 5.72 46.53 -1.20
CA THR A 785 5.93 47.91 -0.71
C THR A 785 7.09 48.62 -1.40
N VAL A 786 8.18 47.91 -1.71
CA VAL A 786 9.39 48.51 -2.30
C VAL A 786 9.39 48.40 -3.82
N LEU A 787 9.10 47.20 -4.35
CA LEU A 787 9.10 46.97 -5.81
C LEU A 787 7.80 47.37 -6.48
N GLY A 788 6.69 47.49 -5.74
CA GLY A 788 5.40 47.92 -6.27
C GLY A 788 4.68 46.84 -7.09
N PHE A 789 5.00 45.56 -6.88
CA PHE A 789 4.24 44.48 -7.51
C PHE A 789 2.84 44.39 -6.93
N ASP A 790 1.87 44.06 -7.78
CA ASP A 790 0.53 43.75 -7.35
C ASP A 790 0.50 42.53 -6.42
N VAL A 791 -0.58 42.40 -5.66
CA VAL A 791 -0.71 41.40 -4.59
C VAL A 791 -0.68 39.97 -5.15
N VAL A 792 -1.23 39.77 -6.35
CA VAL A 792 -1.25 38.47 -7.03
C VAL A 792 0.15 38.05 -7.47
N THR A 793 0.86 38.94 -8.17
CA THR A 793 2.23 38.69 -8.62
C THR A 793 3.16 38.45 -7.44
N THR A 794 3.02 39.23 -6.37
CA THR A 794 3.75 39.03 -5.11
C THR A 794 3.55 37.63 -4.54
N GLY A 795 2.30 37.17 -4.46
CA GLY A 795 1.94 35.83 -3.97
C GLY A 795 2.52 34.70 -4.82
N ILE A 796 2.43 34.81 -6.15
CA ILE A 796 2.96 33.81 -7.09
C ILE A 796 4.49 33.72 -6.99
N LEU A 797 5.18 34.85 -7.02
CA LEU A 797 6.65 34.89 -6.97
C LEU A 797 7.19 34.29 -5.68
N ALA A 798 6.55 34.58 -4.54
CA ALA A 798 6.93 34.00 -3.26
C ALA A 798 6.77 32.47 -3.23
N ALA A 799 5.73 31.92 -3.88
CA ALA A 799 5.47 30.49 -3.91
C ALA A 799 6.42 29.71 -4.83
N VAL A 800 6.83 30.29 -5.97
CA VAL A 800 7.78 29.65 -6.90
C VAL A 800 9.11 29.37 -6.20
N SER A 801 9.62 30.32 -5.41
CA SER A 801 10.88 30.15 -4.67
C SER A 801 10.78 29.03 -3.63
N SER A 802 9.65 28.91 -2.91
CA SER A 802 9.45 27.86 -1.91
C SER A 802 9.24 26.47 -2.51
N PHE A 803 8.50 26.36 -3.62
CA PHE A 803 8.21 25.08 -4.27
C PHE A 803 9.48 24.39 -4.83
N MET A 804 10.37 25.17 -5.45
CA MET A 804 11.57 24.64 -6.10
C MET A 804 12.68 24.22 -5.14
N HIS A 805 12.61 24.63 -3.86
CA HIS A 805 13.62 24.35 -2.85
C HIS A 805 13.78 22.84 -2.56
N ALA A 806 12.68 22.10 -2.38
CA ALA A 806 12.74 20.68 -2.03
C ALA A 806 13.32 19.79 -3.17
N PRO A 807 12.88 19.92 -4.44
CA PRO A 807 13.49 19.20 -5.56
C PRO A 807 14.99 19.49 -5.73
N LEU A 808 15.39 20.76 -5.64
CA LEU A 808 16.80 21.17 -5.76
C LEU A 808 17.66 20.64 -4.62
N LYS A 809 17.11 20.56 -3.41
CA LYS A 809 17.81 19.99 -2.25
C LYS A 809 18.09 18.51 -2.44
N TYR A 810 17.09 17.75 -2.91
CA TYR A 810 17.27 16.34 -3.24
C TYR A 810 18.31 16.15 -4.36
N ALA A 811 18.22 16.96 -5.42
CA ALA A 811 19.19 16.93 -6.51
C ALA A 811 20.62 17.24 -6.04
N SER A 812 20.81 18.26 -5.19
CA SER A 812 22.12 18.61 -4.64
C SER A 812 22.74 17.49 -3.80
N GLY A 813 21.95 16.85 -2.93
CA GLY A 813 22.41 15.67 -2.18
C GLY A 813 22.81 14.53 -3.11
N TYR A 814 21.95 14.20 -4.07
CA TYR A 814 22.21 13.14 -5.05
C TYR A 814 23.49 13.37 -5.87
N PHE A 815 23.69 14.60 -6.38
CA PHE A 815 24.89 14.93 -7.17
C PHE A 815 26.17 14.99 -6.31
N SER A 816 26.08 15.49 -5.06
CA SER A 816 27.23 15.52 -4.15
C SER A 816 27.84 14.12 -3.94
N ASP A 817 26.99 13.08 -3.91
CA ASP A 817 27.42 11.70 -3.65
C ASP A 817 27.82 10.94 -4.92
N ARG A 818 27.21 11.25 -6.08
CA ARG A 818 27.45 10.53 -7.35
C ARG A 818 28.61 11.07 -8.19
N ILE A 819 29.06 12.31 -7.94
CA ILE A 819 30.20 12.87 -8.66
C ILE A 819 31.49 12.32 -8.03
N HIS A 820 32.08 11.30 -8.65
CA HIS A 820 33.35 10.70 -8.22
C HIS A 820 34.60 11.39 -8.80
N SER A 821 34.42 12.23 -9.83
CA SER A 821 35.52 12.89 -10.56
C SER A 821 36.15 14.08 -9.81
N ILE A 822 35.61 14.49 -8.67
CA ILE A 822 36.06 15.66 -7.89
C ILE A 822 36.29 15.22 -6.44
N ASN A 823 37.39 15.70 -5.83
CA ASN A 823 37.71 15.49 -4.41
C ASN A 823 36.57 15.97 -3.50
N GLU A 824 36.22 15.20 -2.46
CA GLU A 824 35.19 15.51 -1.47
C GLU A 824 35.32 16.91 -0.86
N ILE A 825 36.53 17.36 -0.52
CA ILE A 825 36.74 18.72 0.04
C ILE A 825 36.30 19.78 -0.96
N LYS A 826 36.68 19.63 -2.23
CA LYS A 826 36.28 20.56 -3.30
C LYS A 826 34.78 20.51 -3.56
N LYS A 827 34.16 19.32 -3.49
CA LYS A 827 32.70 19.19 -3.62
C LYS A 827 31.97 19.93 -2.50
N MET A 828 32.43 19.77 -1.26
CA MET A 828 31.85 20.47 -0.10
C MET A 828 32.05 21.98 -0.19
N GLN A 829 33.23 22.45 -0.60
CA GLN A 829 33.50 23.88 -0.82
C GLN A 829 32.60 24.47 -1.91
N VAL A 830 32.41 23.78 -3.04
CA VAL A 830 31.52 24.23 -4.12
C VAL A 830 30.06 24.26 -3.67
N CYS A 831 29.59 23.21 -3.01
CA CYS A 831 28.21 23.18 -2.49
C CYS A 831 27.98 24.26 -1.43
N ASN A 832 28.96 24.50 -0.55
CA ASN A 832 28.88 25.56 0.46
C ASN A 832 28.93 26.96 -0.16
N PHE A 833 29.75 27.14 -1.20
CA PHE A 833 29.77 28.39 -1.95
C PHE A 833 28.42 28.66 -2.60
N ILE A 834 27.76 27.67 -3.20
CA ILE A 834 26.40 27.83 -3.73
C ILE A 834 25.41 28.14 -2.60
N ALA A 835 25.44 27.36 -1.51
CA ALA A 835 24.48 27.49 -0.42
C ALA A 835 24.57 28.80 0.36
N VAL A 836 25.79 29.25 0.66
CA VAL A 836 26.04 30.34 1.60
C VAL A 836 26.71 31.52 0.89
N GLY A 837 27.77 31.27 0.09
CA GLY A 837 28.52 32.32 -0.60
C GLY A 837 27.68 33.07 -1.65
N PHE A 838 27.07 32.34 -2.59
CA PHE A 838 26.22 32.89 -3.63
C PHE A 838 24.96 33.51 -3.06
N ALA A 839 24.36 32.89 -2.03
CA ALA A 839 23.28 33.51 -1.25
C ALA A 839 23.71 34.87 -0.67
N GLY A 840 24.91 34.96 -0.11
CA GLY A 840 25.47 36.22 0.40
C GLY A 840 25.64 37.28 -0.68
N ILE A 841 26.14 36.90 -1.86
CA ILE A 841 26.25 37.80 -3.03
C ILE A 841 24.86 38.30 -3.43
N CYS A 842 23.88 37.40 -3.57
CA CYS A 842 22.51 37.78 -3.92
C CYS A 842 21.89 38.73 -2.89
N CYS A 843 22.11 38.53 -1.59
CA CYS A 843 21.69 39.46 -0.54
C CYS A 843 22.28 40.86 -0.74
N ILE A 844 23.59 40.98 -0.95
CA ILE A 844 24.23 42.28 -1.18
C ILE A 844 23.66 42.95 -2.43
N MET A 845 23.47 42.16 -3.50
CA MET A 845 22.91 42.67 -4.75
C MET A 845 21.48 43.18 -4.58
N ILE A 846 20.63 42.53 -3.78
CA ILE A 846 19.28 43.05 -3.44
C ILE A 846 19.39 44.44 -2.83
N GLY A 847 20.31 44.66 -1.90
CA GLY A 847 20.52 45.98 -1.27
C GLY A 847 21.04 47.06 -2.23
N ILE A 848 21.69 46.70 -3.34
CA ILE A 848 22.23 47.63 -4.35
C ILE A 848 21.19 47.98 -5.43
N VAL A 849 20.28 47.05 -5.74
CA VAL A 849 19.30 47.22 -6.83
C VAL A 849 18.34 48.36 -6.51
N LYS A 850 18.42 49.45 -7.30
CA LYS A 850 17.54 50.62 -7.17
C LYS A 850 16.20 50.43 -7.89
N ARG A 851 15.16 51.05 -7.34
CA ARG A 851 13.74 50.98 -7.76
C ARG A 851 13.48 51.19 -9.26
N ALA A 852 14.26 52.04 -9.94
CA ALA A 852 13.96 52.50 -11.31
C ALA A 852 14.32 51.52 -12.45
N ALA A 853 15.09 50.45 -12.21
CA ALA A 853 15.56 49.55 -13.29
C ALA A 853 15.59 48.05 -12.93
N GLY A 854 15.10 47.64 -11.75
CA GLY A 854 15.54 46.37 -11.15
C GLY A 854 14.49 45.46 -10.50
N GLY A 855 13.17 45.69 -10.67
CA GLY A 855 12.15 44.84 -10.04
C GLY A 855 12.32 43.34 -10.35
N VAL A 856 12.53 42.99 -11.63
CA VAL A 856 12.81 41.60 -12.05
C VAL A 856 14.14 41.09 -11.50
N LEU A 857 15.16 41.95 -11.48
CA LEU A 857 16.50 41.58 -11.01
C LEU A 857 16.52 41.32 -9.50
N ALA A 858 15.76 42.10 -8.72
CA ALA A 858 15.56 41.86 -7.30
C ALA A 858 14.86 40.51 -7.06
N VAL A 859 13.79 40.21 -7.79
CA VAL A 859 13.08 38.91 -7.70
C VAL A 859 14.01 37.73 -8.01
N VAL A 860 14.86 37.87 -9.04
CA VAL A 860 15.88 36.86 -9.38
C VAL A 860 16.86 36.67 -8.22
N PHE A 861 17.33 37.74 -7.58
CA PHE A 861 18.23 37.62 -6.44
C PHE A 861 17.55 37.05 -5.19
N PHE A 862 16.32 37.46 -4.88
CA PHE A 862 15.53 36.88 -3.78
C PHE A 862 15.31 35.39 -3.95
N THR A 863 14.91 34.98 -5.16
CA THR A 863 14.76 33.57 -5.52
C THR A 863 16.12 32.86 -5.48
N GLY A 864 17.17 33.51 -5.98
CA GLY A 864 18.54 33.02 -5.98
C GLY A 864 19.04 32.68 -4.57
N VAL A 865 18.80 33.56 -3.59
CA VAL A 865 19.17 33.29 -2.19
C VAL A 865 18.51 32.02 -1.68
N TYR A 866 17.18 31.91 -1.81
CA TYR A 866 16.45 30.80 -1.23
C TYR A 866 16.74 29.48 -1.96
N LEU A 867 16.83 29.49 -3.29
CA LEU A 867 17.12 28.28 -4.06
C LEU A 867 18.55 27.79 -3.85
N SER A 868 19.53 28.69 -3.75
CA SER A 868 20.92 28.29 -3.61
C SER A 868 21.18 27.60 -2.27
N MET A 869 20.48 28.02 -1.20
CA MET A 869 20.49 27.36 0.12
C MET A 869 20.14 25.88 0.07
N SER A 870 19.42 25.41 -0.95
CA SER A 870 19.14 23.98 -1.17
C SER A 870 20.40 23.12 -1.27
N ALA A 871 21.55 23.71 -1.62
CA ALA A 871 22.84 23.01 -1.71
C ALA A 871 23.54 22.77 -0.35
N ASN A 872 22.96 23.23 0.76
CA ASN A 872 23.55 23.13 2.09
C ASN A 872 23.87 21.68 2.51
N CYS A 873 23.07 20.70 2.08
CA CYS A 873 23.26 19.29 2.39
C CYS A 873 24.58 18.73 1.83
N GLY A 874 25.04 19.24 0.68
CA GLY A 874 26.34 18.89 0.11
C GLY A 874 27.50 19.74 0.65
N GLY A 875 27.23 20.80 1.42
CA GLY A 875 28.20 21.75 1.97
C GLY A 875 28.52 21.50 3.45
N PHE A 876 28.27 22.49 4.30
CA PHE A 876 28.61 22.44 5.73
C PHE A 876 27.94 21.28 6.50
N TYR A 877 26.75 20.81 6.10
CA TYR A 877 26.11 19.64 6.74
C TYR A 877 26.91 18.34 6.52
N LYS A 878 27.40 18.12 5.29
CA LYS A 878 28.24 16.98 4.94
C LYS A 878 29.60 17.07 5.63
N CYS A 879 30.21 18.26 5.65
CA CYS A 879 31.47 18.52 6.34
C CYS A 879 31.37 18.25 7.85
N GLY A 880 30.35 18.81 8.52
CA GLY A 880 30.11 18.56 9.95
C GLY A 880 29.95 17.08 10.26
N THR A 881 29.27 16.33 9.40
CA THR A 881 29.06 14.88 9.54
C THR A 881 30.35 14.08 9.33
N LEU A 882 31.14 14.39 8.30
CA LEU A 882 32.39 13.70 8.00
C LEU A 882 33.49 13.97 9.04
N VAL A 883 33.53 15.18 9.60
CA VAL A 883 34.55 15.55 10.59
C VAL A 883 34.24 14.96 11.96
N SER A 884 32.97 14.87 12.34
CA SER A 884 32.54 14.42 13.67
C SER A 884 32.18 12.94 13.77
N ARG A 885 31.98 12.25 12.63
CA ARG A 885 31.78 10.80 12.53
C ARG A 885 30.71 10.29 13.50
N GLN A 886 31.08 9.46 14.49
CA GLN A 886 30.14 8.90 15.47
C GLN A 886 29.42 9.97 16.31
N TYR A 887 29.96 11.20 16.37
CA TYR A 887 29.38 12.34 17.08
C TYR A 887 28.57 13.28 16.16
N ALA A 888 28.30 12.88 14.91
CA ALA A 888 27.54 13.70 13.95
C ALA A 888 26.16 14.10 14.45
N HIS A 889 25.49 13.22 15.20
CA HIS A 889 24.20 13.51 15.83
C HIS A 889 24.26 14.77 16.73
N PHE A 890 25.34 14.95 17.50
CA PHE A 890 25.55 16.13 18.35
C PHE A 890 25.78 17.39 17.51
N VAL A 891 26.64 17.32 16.50
CA VAL A 891 26.96 18.46 15.62
C VAL A 891 25.72 18.92 14.84
N LEU A 892 24.90 17.99 14.36
CA LEU A 892 23.65 18.26 13.64
C LEU A 892 22.53 18.78 14.56
N ALA A 893 22.44 18.32 15.80
CA ALA A 893 21.48 18.85 16.77
C ALA A 893 21.76 20.33 17.12
N THR A 894 23.04 20.71 17.27
CA THR A 894 23.42 22.11 17.49
C THR A 894 23.11 23.00 16.30
N ILE A 895 23.09 22.46 15.08
CA ILE A 895 22.59 23.20 13.91
C ILE A 895 21.10 23.53 14.08
N GLN A 896 20.28 22.61 14.59
CA GLN A 896 18.87 22.89 14.88
C GLN A 896 18.69 24.00 15.93
N PHE A 897 19.59 24.08 16.93
CA PHE A 897 19.61 25.21 17.86
C PHE A 897 19.78 26.54 17.12
N MET A 898 20.79 26.64 16.25
CA MET A 898 21.05 27.87 15.50
C MET A 898 19.81 28.31 14.69
N LYS A 899 18.96 27.37 14.25
CA LYS A 899 17.66 27.69 13.62
C LYS A 899 16.67 28.35 14.56
N CYS A 900 16.59 27.90 15.81
CA CYS A 900 15.69 28.49 16.81
C CYS A 900 16.14 29.91 17.17
N VAL A 901 17.45 30.14 17.31
CA VAL A 901 18.01 31.49 17.49
C VAL A 901 17.69 32.36 16.29
N ALA A 902 17.89 31.85 15.09
CA ALA A 902 17.56 32.55 13.85
C ALA A 902 16.07 32.93 13.77
N LEU A 903 15.14 32.07 14.25
CA LEU A 903 13.70 32.35 14.23
C LEU A 903 13.30 33.58 15.06
N VAL A 904 14.03 33.85 16.15
CA VAL A 904 13.82 35.03 17.00
C VAL A 904 14.61 36.22 16.48
N ALA A 905 15.89 36.00 16.15
CA ALA A 905 16.82 37.06 15.76
C ALA A 905 16.46 37.68 14.40
N ALA A 906 16.00 36.88 13.43
CA ALA A 906 15.67 37.37 12.10
C ALA A 906 14.56 38.43 12.16
N PRO A 907 13.33 38.16 12.66
CA PRO A 907 12.30 39.19 12.79
C PRO A 907 12.72 40.39 13.64
N ALA A 908 13.46 40.16 14.72
CA ALA A 908 13.95 41.24 15.59
C ALA A 908 14.91 42.19 14.85
N SER A 909 15.82 41.66 14.01
CA SER A 909 16.74 42.49 13.22
C SER A 909 15.99 43.41 12.26
N TRP A 910 14.97 42.88 11.57
CA TRP A 910 14.11 43.66 10.69
C TRP A 910 13.35 44.75 11.43
N ALA A 911 12.76 44.44 12.59
CA ALA A 911 12.05 45.42 13.40
C ALA A 911 12.96 46.54 13.96
N ILE A 912 14.26 46.27 14.18
CA ILE A 912 15.23 47.25 14.66
C ILE A 912 15.67 48.19 13.52
N PHE A 913 15.97 47.63 12.35
CA PHE A 913 16.60 48.35 11.24
C PHE A 913 15.61 48.94 10.23
N VAL A 914 14.41 48.35 10.07
CA VAL A 914 13.36 48.82 9.17
C VAL A 914 12.19 49.36 9.99
N ARG A 915 12.22 50.67 10.22
CA ARG A 915 11.13 51.42 10.89
C ARG A 915 10.12 51.94 9.89
N ASP A 916 10.55 52.22 8.66
CA ASP A 916 9.71 52.60 7.52
C ASP A 916 9.84 51.54 6.41
N GLU A 917 8.75 50.82 6.14
CA GLU A 917 8.69 49.73 5.15
C GLU A 917 8.77 50.23 3.70
N THR A 918 8.68 51.53 3.46
CA THR A 918 8.82 52.16 2.13
C THR A 918 10.24 52.67 1.86
N ASP A 919 11.06 52.81 2.92
CA ASP A 919 12.41 53.34 2.83
C ASP A 919 13.42 52.25 2.40
N VAL A 920 13.72 52.24 1.12
CA VAL A 920 14.65 51.29 0.49
C VAL A 920 16.03 51.29 1.17
N VAL A 921 16.48 52.42 1.73
CA VAL A 921 17.81 52.52 2.37
C VAL A 921 17.85 51.69 3.66
N GLN A 922 16.77 51.72 4.44
CA GLN A 922 16.63 50.90 5.66
C GLN A 922 16.64 49.40 5.34
N TRP A 923 15.92 49.01 4.28
CA TRP A 923 15.95 47.63 3.77
C TRP A 923 17.35 47.21 3.33
N SER A 924 18.09 48.08 2.63
CA SER A 924 19.46 47.79 2.17
C SER A 924 20.42 47.48 3.31
N TYR A 925 20.31 48.12 4.48
CA TYR A 925 21.16 47.80 5.62
C TYR A 925 20.99 46.36 6.11
N VAL A 926 19.75 45.86 6.16
CA VAL A 926 19.48 44.49 6.57
C VAL A 926 19.99 43.49 5.54
N PHE A 927 19.87 43.81 4.24
CA PHE A 927 20.42 42.96 3.18
C PHE A 927 21.94 42.95 3.14
N TYR A 928 22.61 44.09 3.39
CA TYR A 928 24.07 44.15 3.52
C TYR A 928 24.57 43.39 4.73
N LEU A 929 23.88 43.50 5.87
CA LEU A 929 24.19 42.74 7.08
C LEU A 929 24.08 41.24 6.82
N ASN A 930 22.96 40.77 6.27
CA ASN A 930 22.75 39.36 5.91
C ASN A 930 23.82 38.86 4.93
N GLY A 931 24.06 39.64 3.87
CA GLY A 931 25.03 39.31 2.85
C GLY A 931 26.46 39.22 3.38
N ALA A 932 26.88 40.20 4.20
CA ALA A 932 28.21 40.20 4.82
C ALA A 932 28.41 39.00 5.74
N VAL A 933 27.41 38.67 6.58
CA VAL A 933 27.47 37.52 7.50
C VAL A 933 27.60 36.20 6.72
N LEU A 934 26.83 36.02 5.64
CA LEU A 934 26.91 34.85 4.76
C LEU A 934 28.28 34.74 4.06
N ILE A 935 28.80 35.84 3.52
CA ILE A 935 30.11 35.86 2.83
C ILE A 935 31.23 35.52 3.80
N VAL A 936 31.24 36.11 5.00
CA VAL A 936 32.24 35.81 6.03
C VAL A 936 32.17 34.34 6.44
N ALA A 937 30.97 33.81 6.68
CA ALA A 937 30.79 32.40 7.03
C ALA A 937 31.33 31.47 5.93
N ASN A 938 31.06 31.77 4.66
CA ASN A 938 31.55 30.99 3.54
C ASN A 938 33.08 31.08 3.37
N ILE A 939 33.67 32.28 3.51
CA ILE A 939 35.14 32.47 3.43
C ILE A 939 35.84 31.63 4.50
N LEU A 940 35.35 31.67 5.74
CA LEU A 940 35.90 30.84 6.82
C LEU A 940 35.78 29.34 6.51
N PHE A 941 34.69 28.92 5.87
CA PHE A 941 34.50 27.52 5.46
C PHE A 941 35.53 27.07 4.41
N LEU A 942 35.89 27.94 3.46
CA LEU A 942 36.89 27.61 2.44
C LEU A 942 38.24 27.21 3.05
N PHE A 943 38.67 27.89 4.12
CA PHE A 943 39.96 27.65 4.75
C PHE A 943 39.99 26.44 5.70
N VAL A 944 38.83 26.06 6.23
CA VAL A 944 38.76 25.11 7.35
C VAL A 944 38.08 23.79 6.95
N CYS A 945 37.35 23.73 5.83
CA CYS A 945 36.67 22.54 5.35
C CYS A 945 37.63 21.35 5.15
N THR A 946 37.25 20.19 5.67
CA THR A 946 37.98 18.93 5.52
C THR A 946 37.00 17.74 5.56
N ASP A 947 37.37 16.64 4.93
CA ASP A 947 36.65 15.36 4.97
C ASP A 947 37.23 14.37 6.00
N GLN A 948 38.36 14.74 6.62
CA GLN A 948 39.07 13.90 7.57
C GLN A 948 38.42 13.92 8.96
N PRO A 949 38.42 12.77 9.67
CA PRO A 949 37.94 12.72 11.04
C PRO A 949 38.77 13.62 11.97
N ALA A 950 38.11 14.33 12.90
CA ALA A 950 38.79 15.18 13.87
C ALA A 950 39.44 14.36 15.00
N ALA A 951 40.49 14.88 15.65
CA ALA A 951 41.23 14.17 16.70
C ALA A 951 40.33 13.60 17.83
N PHE A 952 39.25 14.30 18.19
CA PHE A 952 38.31 13.85 19.21
C PHE A 952 37.53 12.57 18.84
N THR A 953 37.47 12.19 17.55
CA THR A 953 36.83 10.95 17.11
C THR A 953 37.64 9.71 17.46
N HIS A 954 38.92 9.86 17.80
CA HIS A 954 39.80 8.77 18.19
C HIS A 954 39.88 8.56 19.71
N ILE A 955 39.23 9.43 20.50
CA ILE A 955 39.21 9.32 21.96
C ILE A 955 38.18 8.26 22.37
N THR A 956 38.67 7.13 22.90
CA THR A 956 37.85 6.04 23.45
C THR A 956 37.71 6.21 24.98
N ARG A 957 36.78 5.47 25.60
CA ARG A 957 36.66 5.47 27.07
C ARG A 957 37.97 5.01 27.74
N GLU A 958 38.62 3.99 27.17
CA GLU A 958 39.92 3.51 27.64
C GLU A 958 41.01 4.59 27.52
N SER A 959 41.14 5.27 26.38
CA SER A 959 42.18 6.30 26.22
C SER A 959 41.94 7.53 27.09
N ARG A 960 40.68 7.89 27.34
CA ARG A 960 40.30 8.97 28.27
C ARG A 960 40.58 8.59 29.73
N ASP A 961 40.28 7.36 30.12
CA ASP A 961 40.50 6.88 31.49
C ASP A 961 42.00 6.64 31.76
N GLN A 962 42.81 6.37 30.72
CA GLN A 962 44.28 6.39 30.75
C GLN A 962 44.82 7.82 30.93
N MET A 963 44.35 8.78 30.11
CA MET A 963 44.73 10.20 30.23
C MET A 963 44.40 10.80 31.60
N LYS A 964 43.29 10.37 32.24
CA LYS A 964 42.90 10.75 33.60
C LYS A 964 43.74 10.10 34.71
N LYS A 965 44.49 9.04 34.41
CA LYS A 965 45.47 8.43 35.34
C LYS A 965 46.85 9.07 35.20
N ASP A 966 47.15 9.60 34.02
CA ASP A 966 48.42 10.28 33.70
C ASP A 966 48.38 11.81 33.99
N THR A 967 47.23 12.34 34.39
CA THR A 967 47.03 13.71 34.92
C THR A 967 46.63 13.65 36.38
#